data_AF-A0A3M0ZL55-F1
#
_entry.id   AF-A0A3M0ZL55-F1
#
_cell.length_a   1.000
_cell.length_b   1.000
_cell.length_c   1.000
_cell.angle_alpha   90.00
_cell.angle_beta   90.00
_cell.angle_gamma   90.00
#
_symmetry.space_group_name_H-M   'P 1'
#
loop_
_entity.id
_entity.type
_entity.pdbx_description
1 polymer ?
#
loop_
_entity_poly.entity_id
_entity_poly.type
_entity_poly.pdbx_seq_one_letter_code
_entity_poly.pdbx_strand_id
1 'polypeptide(L)'
;GILAGEHIKTASDLGIPMVGVGLLYRHGYFRQYLNHEGIQQEITPENDWYSMPVSLENDEYGMPLKGFVEVGDEMLWFQIWSAKVGRCKIYLLDANIPDNPEHLRKVTAMLYDQDRKRRLLQEMLLGIGGMRALDLLGFNIKSYHINEGHSAFLLIERLHMLMQQHQLSFDEAKEYIFATTVFTTHTPVPAGNERFPPHLMEICMRRYIENIGFDWDRFMALGRENPYDSEEHFCMTVLALRLCAFSNGVSRLHGEVSRRMWRNIYDNIPIPEIPIQHVTNGIHARSWLNPHMNTLLGEGDQPVDPNTFFNKIDTVDDGKLWEFRCRSRAKLVEYVREQLKWQYQRRNTRSRDLSRLSDVLDPNALTIGFARRMTTYKRAYLFMHNPQRLAKILNDPDRPVQIIIAGKAHPADLEAKEIIREIFELCQSEQFYHRIVFLEDYDIAMARHLVQGVDLWLNTPRRPMEASGTSGMKVSINGGLHCSVLDGWWDEAYSPDYGWAIGQREEYDDPEVQDHIEADILYSLLEKDIVPTFYDRDEDGIPREWVTMMKRAVKTLGPQFSSERMLRDYVAKFYMSAFNNMESFAAENFQQARNIASWRKKIRRAWSHVRILEVSFPEQEVHYKGHSFEVTAKIDLADLSADDVKVECCHGILNADNEFVHVNRETMRLIETHDNIHIYQGRLAITRGGHYGMSVRILPHHPALPIDFIPGYLKWFE
;
A
#
# COMPACT_ATOMS: atom_id res chain seq x y z
N GLY A 1 -0.12 5.48 -7.46
CA GLY A 1 -0.63 6.71 -8.10
C GLY A 1 -0.91 7.80 -7.08
N ILE A 2 -2.15 7.89 -6.57
CA ILE A 2 -2.58 8.96 -5.66
C ILE A 2 -1.65 9.11 -4.45
N LEU A 3 -1.37 8.02 -3.74
CA LEU A 3 -0.50 8.05 -2.56
C LEU A 3 0.89 8.65 -2.84
N ALA A 4 1.55 8.26 -3.94
CA ALA A 4 2.83 8.83 -4.34
C ALA A 4 2.75 10.35 -4.59
N GLY A 5 1.66 10.81 -5.19
CA GLY A 5 1.37 12.24 -5.36
C GLY A 5 1.13 12.97 -4.02
N GLU A 6 0.52 12.31 -3.05
CA GLU A 6 0.33 12.87 -1.70
C GLU A 6 1.66 12.89 -0.92
N HIS A 7 2.50 11.88 -1.11
CA HIS A 7 3.85 11.78 -0.54
C HIS A 7 4.73 12.95 -0.97
N ILE A 8 4.79 13.24 -2.27
CA ILE A 8 5.64 14.30 -2.82
C ILE A 8 5.11 15.71 -2.49
N LYS A 9 3.78 15.90 -2.44
CA LYS A 9 3.17 17.15 -1.93
C LYS A 9 3.54 17.39 -0.47
N THR A 10 3.45 16.35 0.36
CA THR A 10 3.81 16.42 1.78
C THR A 10 5.30 16.68 1.96
N ALA A 11 6.16 16.04 1.17
CA ALA A 11 7.60 16.30 1.20
C ALA A 11 7.89 17.77 0.85
N SER A 12 7.20 18.31 -0.16
CA SER A 12 7.28 19.73 -0.49
C SER A 12 6.85 20.61 0.68
N ASP A 13 5.72 20.32 1.33
CA ASP A 13 5.20 21.11 2.46
C ASP A 13 6.14 21.10 3.66
N LEU A 14 6.71 19.93 4.00
CA LEU A 14 7.66 19.76 5.10
C LEU A 14 9.11 20.19 4.76
N GLY A 15 9.39 20.55 3.51
CA GLY A 15 10.73 20.93 3.07
C GLY A 15 11.72 19.76 2.99
N ILE A 16 11.22 18.53 2.85
CA ILE A 16 12.06 17.34 2.70
C ILE A 16 12.55 17.26 1.25
N PRO A 17 13.89 17.23 1.00
CA PRO A 17 14.43 17.15 -0.35
C PRO A 17 14.12 15.79 -0.97
N MET A 18 13.16 15.76 -1.88
CA MET A 18 12.66 14.54 -2.50
C MET A 18 12.34 14.79 -3.98
N VAL A 19 12.67 13.80 -4.82
CA VAL A 19 12.28 13.75 -6.23
C VAL A 19 11.50 12.46 -6.49
N GLY A 20 10.49 12.55 -7.35
CA GLY A 20 9.76 11.37 -7.85
C GLY A 20 10.24 10.98 -9.24
N VAL A 21 10.18 9.69 -9.58
CA VAL A 21 10.42 9.19 -10.94
C VAL A 21 9.23 8.34 -11.38
N GLY A 22 8.77 8.53 -12.62
CA GLY A 22 7.65 7.81 -13.19
C GLY A 22 7.72 7.73 -14.72
N LEU A 23 6.67 7.21 -15.34
CA LEU A 23 6.52 7.17 -16.80
C LEU A 23 5.47 8.18 -17.26
N LEU A 24 5.73 8.83 -18.40
CA LEU A 24 4.81 9.78 -19.02
C LEU A 24 3.91 9.06 -20.02
N TYR A 25 2.72 8.63 -19.59
CA TYR A 25 1.82 7.82 -20.42
C TYR A 25 0.99 8.63 -21.41
N ARG A 26 1.17 8.37 -22.72
CA ARG A 26 0.48 9.10 -23.80
C ARG A 26 -1.04 9.06 -23.69
N HIS A 27 -1.63 7.95 -23.26
CA HIS A 27 -3.10 7.80 -23.16
C HIS A 27 -3.60 7.66 -21.71
N GLY A 28 -2.71 7.75 -20.71
CA GLY A 28 -3.06 7.45 -19.32
C GLY A 28 -3.54 6.00 -19.15
N TYR A 29 -4.65 5.80 -18.43
CA TYR A 29 -5.29 4.48 -18.27
C TYR A 29 -6.42 4.30 -19.28
N PHE A 30 -7.61 4.83 -18.97
CA PHE A 30 -8.72 5.02 -19.89
C PHE A 30 -9.79 5.94 -19.30
N ARG A 31 -10.63 6.49 -20.17
CA ARG A 31 -11.91 7.14 -19.85
C ARG A 31 -13.03 6.10 -19.96
N GLN A 32 -13.87 6.06 -18.94
CA GLN A 32 -14.97 5.09 -18.86
C GLN A 32 -16.24 5.70 -19.45
N TYR A 33 -17.05 4.88 -20.11
CA TYR A 33 -18.45 5.20 -20.32
C TYR A 33 -19.32 3.94 -20.29
N LEU A 34 -20.63 4.08 -20.04
CA LEU A 34 -21.56 2.96 -20.18
C LEU A 34 -22.35 3.09 -21.48
N ASN A 35 -22.55 1.97 -22.16
CA ASN A 35 -23.47 1.89 -23.31
C ASN A 35 -24.95 1.87 -22.83
N HIS A 36 -25.88 1.59 -23.74
CA HIS A 36 -27.32 1.56 -23.43
C HIS A 36 -27.69 0.42 -22.49
N GLU A 37 -26.94 -0.68 -22.55
CA GLU A 37 -27.10 -1.88 -21.72
C GLU A 37 -26.37 -1.78 -20.38
N GLY A 38 -25.75 -0.63 -20.04
CA GLY A 38 -25.00 -0.45 -18.80
C GLY A 38 -23.61 -1.09 -18.78
N ILE A 39 -23.14 -1.62 -19.91
CA ILE A 39 -21.83 -2.27 -20.03
C ILE A 39 -20.75 -1.21 -20.16
N GLN A 40 -19.70 -1.34 -19.35
CA GLN A 40 -18.52 -0.49 -19.40
C GLN A 40 -17.79 -0.60 -20.74
N GLN A 41 -17.47 0.56 -21.29
CA GLN A 41 -16.64 0.79 -22.46
C GLN A 41 -15.45 1.68 -22.11
N GLU A 42 -14.37 1.53 -22.86
CA GLU A 42 -13.11 2.24 -22.64
C GLU A 42 -12.75 3.14 -23.82
N ILE A 43 -12.36 4.39 -23.54
CA ILE A 43 -11.78 5.33 -24.51
C ILE A 43 -10.40 5.73 -24.01
N THR A 44 -9.41 5.76 -24.90
CA THR A 44 -8.01 6.08 -24.58
C THR A 44 -7.59 7.38 -25.27
N PRO A 45 -8.09 8.55 -24.80
CA PRO A 45 -7.72 9.82 -25.40
C PRO A 45 -6.22 10.07 -25.25
N GLU A 46 -5.62 10.79 -26.20
CA GLU A 46 -4.24 11.25 -26.07
C GLU A 46 -4.14 12.42 -25.10
N ASN A 47 -3.13 12.37 -24.24
CA ASN A 47 -2.69 13.47 -23.40
C ASN A 47 -1.86 14.43 -24.24
N ASP A 48 -2.28 15.69 -24.25
CA ASP A 48 -1.51 16.77 -24.87
C ASP A 48 -0.52 17.34 -23.85
N TRP A 49 0.78 17.07 -24.06
CA TRP A 49 1.86 17.56 -23.21
C TRP A 49 1.88 19.08 -23.08
N TYR A 50 1.47 19.81 -24.12
CA TYR A 50 1.44 21.27 -24.12
C TYR A 50 0.31 21.84 -23.25
N SER A 51 -0.70 21.03 -22.94
CA SER A 51 -1.79 21.37 -22.02
C SER A 51 -1.51 20.95 -20.58
N MET A 52 -0.43 20.20 -20.35
CA MET A 52 -0.08 19.64 -19.05
C MET A 52 1.04 20.44 -18.38
N PRO A 53 1.14 20.44 -17.03
CA PRO A 53 2.19 21.13 -16.31
C PRO A 53 3.50 20.33 -16.31
N VAL A 54 3.95 19.92 -17.50
CA VAL A 54 5.22 19.20 -17.71
C VAL A 54 6.16 20.03 -18.58
N SER A 55 7.47 19.87 -18.38
CA SER A 55 8.49 20.56 -19.17
C SER A 55 9.57 19.57 -19.57
N LEU A 56 10.01 19.65 -20.82
CA LEU A 56 11.10 18.81 -21.32
C LEU A 56 12.42 19.27 -20.68
N GLU A 57 13.17 18.34 -20.10
CA GLU A 57 14.48 18.61 -19.54
C GLU A 57 15.53 18.56 -20.66
N ASN A 58 16.32 19.63 -20.77
CA ASN A 58 17.32 19.80 -21.80
C ASN A 58 18.72 19.90 -21.19
N ASP A 59 19.74 19.58 -21.98
CA ASP A 59 21.14 19.81 -21.64
C ASP A 59 21.52 21.30 -21.73
N GLU A 60 22.80 21.60 -21.48
CA GLU A 60 23.35 22.95 -21.54
C GLU A 60 23.29 23.60 -22.94
N TYR A 61 23.08 22.80 -23.99
CA TYR A 61 22.95 23.24 -25.39
C TYR A 61 21.49 23.38 -25.83
N GLY A 62 20.53 23.11 -24.94
CA GLY A 62 19.10 23.16 -25.24
C GLY A 62 18.57 21.93 -25.97
N MET A 63 19.34 20.83 -26.03
CA MET A 63 18.91 19.56 -26.61
C MET A 63 18.22 18.69 -25.56
N PRO A 64 17.17 17.92 -25.92
CA PRO A 64 16.49 17.05 -24.96
C PRO A 64 17.43 16.05 -24.32
N LEU A 65 17.40 15.94 -22.99
CA LEU A 65 18.14 14.89 -22.28
C LEU A 65 17.53 13.53 -22.62
N LYS A 66 18.37 12.67 -23.19
CA LYS A 66 18.00 11.31 -23.59
C LYS A 66 18.90 10.28 -22.94
N GLY A 67 18.31 9.16 -22.57
CA GLY A 67 19.00 7.94 -22.14
C GLY A 67 18.45 6.74 -22.88
N PHE A 68 19.00 5.56 -22.61
CA PHE A 68 18.49 4.30 -23.15
C PHE A 68 18.57 3.17 -22.14
N VAL A 69 17.78 2.12 -22.37
CA VAL A 69 17.82 0.82 -21.67
C VAL A 69 18.00 -0.27 -22.71
N GLU A 70 18.93 -1.20 -22.47
CA GLU A 70 19.11 -2.38 -23.32
C GLU A 70 17.94 -3.35 -23.11
N VAL A 71 17.25 -3.72 -24.19
CA VAL A 71 16.06 -4.60 -24.16
C VAL A 71 16.17 -5.66 -25.25
N GLY A 72 16.59 -6.87 -24.87
CA GLY A 72 17.00 -7.89 -25.85
C GLY A 72 18.12 -7.35 -26.74
N ASP A 73 17.91 -7.37 -28.06
CA ASP A 73 18.88 -6.86 -29.05
C ASP A 73 18.69 -5.38 -29.43
N GLU A 74 17.71 -4.70 -28.82
CA GLU A 74 17.34 -3.32 -29.14
C GLU A 74 17.70 -2.35 -28.00
N MET A 75 17.76 -1.07 -28.35
CA MET A 75 17.91 0.03 -27.38
C MET A 75 16.57 0.74 -27.22
N LEU A 76 15.99 0.69 -26.03
CA LEU A 76 14.81 1.47 -25.66
C LEU A 76 15.26 2.86 -25.22
N TRP A 77 15.22 3.82 -26.13
CA TRP A 77 15.53 5.21 -25.85
C TRP A 77 14.40 5.89 -25.08
N PHE A 78 14.73 6.88 -24.27
CA PHE A 78 13.76 7.72 -23.59
C PHE A 78 14.27 9.15 -23.48
N GLN A 79 13.34 10.09 -23.38
CA GLN A 79 13.59 11.48 -22.99
C GLN A 79 12.98 11.77 -21.61
N ILE A 80 13.45 12.84 -20.97
CA ILE A 80 13.08 13.18 -19.60
C ILE A 80 12.19 14.44 -19.58
N TRP A 81 11.02 14.31 -18.99
CA TRP A 81 10.14 15.43 -18.65
C TRP A 81 10.15 15.68 -17.14
N SER A 82 9.80 16.87 -16.70
CA SER A 82 9.57 17.16 -15.28
C SER A 82 8.27 17.90 -15.01
N ALA A 83 7.73 17.69 -13.81
CA ALA A 83 6.61 18.43 -13.26
C ALA A 83 7.00 18.96 -11.87
N LYS A 84 6.76 20.25 -11.62
CA LYS A 84 7.04 20.89 -10.33
C LYS A 84 5.89 20.65 -9.35
N VAL A 85 6.21 20.20 -8.14
CA VAL A 85 5.26 20.06 -7.03
C VAL A 85 5.78 20.85 -5.84
N GLY A 86 5.41 22.14 -5.78
CA GLY A 86 5.92 23.06 -4.77
C GLY A 86 7.44 23.15 -4.80
N ARG A 87 8.11 22.62 -3.76
CA ARG A 87 9.59 22.57 -3.64
C ARG A 87 10.21 21.33 -4.29
N CYS A 88 9.40 20.30 -4.56
CA CYS A 88 9.83 19.03 -5.13
C CYS A 88 9.62 18.99 -6.65
N LYS A 89 10.26 18.02 -7.30
CA LYS A 89 10.05 17.71 -8.73
C LYS A 89 9.71 16.24 -8.92
N ILE A 90 8.91 15.95 -9.93
CA ILE A 90 8.71 14.60 -10.47
C ILE A 90 9.32 14.57 -11.85
N TYR A 91 10.13 13.55 -12.16
CA TYR A 91 10.68 13.28 -13.48
C TYR A 91 9.92 12.13 -14.13
N LEU A 92 9.53 12.31 -15.39
CA LEU A 92 8.68 11.39 -16.12
C LEU A 92 9.37 10.98 -17.42
N LEU A 93 9.55 9.69 -17.63
CA LEU A 93 10.24 9.15 -18.79
C LEU A 93 9.27 8.91 -19.94
N ASP A 94 9.67 9.30 -21.14
CA ASP A 94 8.88 9.16 -22.36
C ASP A 94 9.69 8.42 -23.44
N ALA A 95 9.20 7.26 -23.86
CA ALA A 95 9.78 6.46 -24.93
C ALA A 95 9.14 6.74 -26.31
N ASN A 96 8.11 7.58 -26.38
CA ASN A 96 7.44 7.91 -27.65
C ASN A 96 8.23 8.97 -28.44
N ILE A 97 9.43 8.61 -28.86
CA ILE A 97 10.37 9.45 -29.59
C ILE A 97 10.80 8.82 -30.91
N PRO A 98 11.22 9.64 -31.90
CA PRO A 98 11.62 9.15 -33.22
C PRO A 98 12.73 8.08 -33.21
N ASP A 99 13.62 8.14 -32.22
CA ASP A 99 14.77 7.24 -32.02
C ASP A 99 14.35 5.78 -31.81
N ASN A 100 13.11 5.55 -31.35
CA ASN A 100 12.57 4.23 -31.13
C ASN A 100 11.75 3.72 -32.33
N PRO A 101 11.78 2.41 -32.63
CA PRO A 101 10.80 1.78 -33.50
C PRO A 101 9.39 1.81 -32.88
N GLU A 102 8.37 1.61 -33.70
CA GLU A 102 6.96 1.78 -33.30
C GLU A 102 6.58 0.95 -32.06
N HIS A 103 7.04 -0.29 -31.95
CA HIS A 103 6.72 -1.15 -30.81
C HIS A 103 7.36 -0.68 -29.50
N LEU A 104 8.53 -0.04 -29.55
CA LEU A 104 9.18 0.54 -28.37
C LEU A 104 8.59 1.90 -27.97
N ARG A 105 8.11 2.69 -28.93
CA ARG A 105 7.33 3.91 -28.63
C ARG A 105 6.08 3.61 -27.81
N LYS A 106 5.46 2.45 -28.03
CA LYS A 106 4.28 2.00 -27.30
C LYS A 106 4.55 1.64 -25.83
N VAL A 107 5.81 1.56 -25.38
CA VAL A 107 6.12 1.28 -23.96
C VAL A 107 5.52 2.35 -23.05
N THR A 108 5.56 3.63 -23.44
CA THR A 108 4.92 4.73 -22.69
C THR A 108 3.55 5.13 -23.27
N ALA A 109 2.86 4.24 -23.98
CA ALA A 109 1.52 4.53 -24.50
C ALA A 109 0.46 4.50 -23.40
N MET A 110 0.29 3.36 -22.72
CA MET A 110 -0.79 3.13 -21.76
C MET A 110 -0.28 2.64 -20.40
N LEU A 111 -0.94 3.08 -19.34
CA LEU A 111 -0.75 2.58 -17.98
C LEU A 111 -1.37 1.18 -17.85
N TYR A 112 -0.63 0.22 -17.29
CA TYR A 112 -1.05 -1.18 -17.11
C TYR A 112 -1.43 -1.87 -18.42
N ASP A 113 -0.50 -1.90 -19.38
CA ASP A 113 -0.68 -2.62 -20.64
C ASP A 113 -0.94 -4.12 -20.38
N GLN A 114 -1.87 -4.70 -21.13
CA GLN A 114 -2.21 -6.12 -21.02
C GLN A 114 -1.14 -7.02 -21.65
N ASP A 115 -0.33 -6.48 -22.56
CA ASP A 115 0.81 -7.19 -23.14
C ASP A 115 1.94 -7.32 -22.11
N ARG A 116 2.19 -8.57 -21.69
CA ARG A 116 3.20 -8.90 -20.68
C ARG A 116 4.60 -8.45 -21.07
N LYS A 117 4.96 -8.49 -22.36
CA LYS A 117 6.28 -8.03 -22.83
C LYS A 117 6.36 -6.51 -22.66
N ARG A 118 5.38 -5.75 -23.15
CA ARG A 118 5.36 -4.29 -22.95
C ARG A 118 5.34 -3.92 -21.46
N ARG A 119 4.61 -4.68 -20.64
CA ARG A 119 4.61 -4.51 -19.18
C ARG A 119 6.00 -4.68 -18.58
N LEU A 120 6.75 -5.72 -18.97
CA LEU A 120 8.14 -5.91 -18.54
C LEU A 120 9.03 -4.75 -18.99
N LEU A 121 8.90 -4.30 -20.24
CA LEU A 121 9.65 -3.14 -20.77
C LEU A 121 9.34 -1.84 -20.01
N GLN A 122 8.08 -1.64 -19.58
CA GLN A 122 7.72 -0.51 -18.72
C GLN A 122 8.45 -0.55 -17.38
N GLU A 123 8.53 -1.71 -16.75
CA GLU A 123 9.22 -1.86 -15.46
C GLU A 123 10.74 -1.74 -15.61
N MET A 124 11.31 -2.23 -16.72
CA MET A 124 12.72 -2.00 -17.07
C MET A 124 12.99 -0.51 -17.29
N LEU A 125 12.16 0.20 -18.06
CA LEU A 125 12.30 1.63 -18.28
C LEU A 125 12.16 2.42 -16.98
N LEU A 126 11.17 2.10 -16.14
CA LEU A 126 10.96 2.77 -14.86
C LEU A 126 12.12 2.54 -13.88
N GLY A 127 12.58 1.29 -13.76
CA GLY A 127 13.66 0.93 -12.84
C GLY A 127 15.04 1.35 -13.33
N ILE A 128 15.47 0.81 -14.48
CA ILE A 128 16.81 1.05 -15.06
C ILE A 128 16.88 2.44 -15.66
N GLY A 129 15.91 2.78 -16.54
CA GLY A 129 15.86 4.11 -17.17
C GLY A 129 15.66 5.22 -16.15
N GLY A 130 14.91 4.97 -15.07
CA GLY A 130 14.75 5.92 -13.97
C GLY A 130 16.05 6.25 -13.24
N MET A 131 16.88 5.24 -12.99
CA MET A 131 18.21 5.45 -12.40
C MET A 131 19.14 6.20 -13.34
N ARG A 132 19.18 5.83 -14.63
CA ARG A 132 19.96 6.54 -15.65
C ARG A 132 19.50 7.99 -15.82
N ALA A 133 18.20 8.25 -15.74
CA ALA A 133 17.67 9.60 -15.78
C ALA A 133 18.16 10.45 -14.60
N LEU A 134 18.16 9.89 -13.38
CA LEU A 134 18.68 10.59 -12.21
C LEU A 134 20.18 10.92 -12.34
N ASP A 135 20.96 10.01 -12.91
CA ASP A 135 22.39 10.22 -13.20
C ASP A 135 22.61 11.33 -14.25
N LEU A 136 21.87 11.29 -15.37
CA LEU A 136 21.90 12.33 -16.41
C LEU A 136 21.51 13.72 -15.89
N LEU A 137 20.60 13.77 -14.91
CA LEU A 137 20.18 15.00 -14.24
C LEU A 137 21.16 15.47 -13.15
N GLY A 138 22.22 14.70 -12.88
CA GLY A 138 23.26 15.04 -11.89
C GLY A 138 22.83 14.86 -10.44
N PHE A 139 21.85 14.01 -10.15
CA PHE A 139 21.40 13.78 -8.77
C PHE A 139 22.33 12.86 -8.00
N ASN A 140 22.74 13.29 -6.80
CA ASN A 140 23.41 12.46 -5.81
C ASN A 140 22.41 11.97 -4.75
N ILE A 141 21.61 10.97 -5.11
CA ILE A 141 20.54 10.44 -4.24
C ILE A 141 21.13 9.61 -3.09
N LYS A 142 20.65 9.89 -1.87
CA LYS A 142 21.16 9.30 -0.62
C LYS A 142 20.33 8.14 -0.07
N SER A 143 19.05 8.08 -0.41
CA SER A 143 18.13 7.02 -0.02
C SER A 143 17.14 6.78 -1.13
N TYR A 144 16.80 5.51 -1.36
CA TYR A 144 15.90 5.09 -2.44
C TYR A 144 14.67 4.43 -1.84
N HIS A 145 13.50 4.77 -2.38
CA HIS A 145 12.23 4.21 -1.94
C HIS A 145 11.47 3.64 -3.14
N ILE A 146 11.22 2.34 -3.08
CA ILE A 146 10.52 1.56 -4.09
C ILE A 146 9.08 1.41 -3.64
N ASN A 147 8.15 1.99 -4.42
CA ASN A 147 6.72 1.93 -4.14
C ASN A 147 6.05 0.86 -4.99
N GLU A 148 5.80 -0.31 -4.37
CA GLU A 148 5.44 -1.58 -5.01
C GLU A 148 6.54 -2.14 -5.95
N GLY A 149 6.48 -3.42 -6.30
CA GLY A 149 7.50 -4.12 -7.08
C GLY A 149 7.83 -3.52 -8.46
N HIS A 150 6.97 -2.66 -9.01
CA HIS A 150 7.06 -2.16 -10.40
C HIS A 150 8.35 -1.43 -10.78
N SER A 151 9.09 -0.93 -9.80
CA SER A 151 10.35 -0.21 -10.02
C SER A 151 11.57 -1.00 -9.52
N ALA A 152 11.40 -2.27 -9.11
CA ALA A 152 12.46 -3.05 -8.46
C ALA A 152 13.71 -3.26 -9.34
N PHE A 153 13.63 -3.14 -10.66
CA PHE A 153 14.82 -3.16 -11.52
C PHE A 153 15.80 -2.00 -11.27
N LEU A 154 15.39 -0.92 -10.58
CA LEU A 154 16.33 0.11 -10.11
C LEU A 154 17.42 -0.47 -9.19
N LEU A 155 17.10 -1.56 -8.47
CA LEU A 155 18.07 -2.25 -7.60
C LEU A 155 19.20 -2.88 -8.43
N ILE A 156 18.88 -3.41 -9.61
CA ILE A 156 19.85 -4.02 -10.52
C ILE A 156 20.74 -2.95 -11.13
N GLU A 157 20.16 -1.83 -11.61
CA GLU A 157 20.97 -0.73 -12.16
C GLU A 157 21.84 -0.09 -11.07
N ARG A 158 21.35 0.05 -9.84
CA ARG A 158 22.19 0.51 -8.72
C ARG A 158 23.35 -0.44 -8.43
N LEU A 159 23.15 -1.76 -8.48
CA LEU A 159 24.24 -2.72 -8.31
C LEU A 159 25.30 -2.51 -9.40
N HIS A 160 24.86 -2.40 -10.65
CA HIS A 160 25.72 -2.15 -11.79
C HIS A 160 26.55 -0.86 -11.62
N MET A 161 25.90 0.26 -11.29
CA MET A 161 26.57 1.55 -11.09
C MET A 161 27.63 1.49 -9.99
N LEU A 162 27.31 0.89 -8.84
CA LEU A 162 28.28 0.75 -7.73
C LEU A 162 29.48 -0.12 -8.10
N MET A 163 29.23 -1.24 -8.78
CA MET A 163 30.29 -2.14 -9.22
C MET A 163 31.22 -1.46 -10.22
N GLN A 164 30.68 -0.72 -11.19
CA GLN A 164 31.46 0.02 -12.17
C GLN A 164 32.26 1.18 -11.53
N GLN A 165 31.60 2.01 -10.72
CA GLN A 165 32.19 3.23 -10.16
C GLN A 165 33.23 2.93 -9.07
N HIS A 166 33.02 1.89 -8.27
CA HIS A 166 33.83 1.62 -7.06
C HIS A 166 34.55 0.26 -7.09
N GLN A 167 34.49 -0.47 -8.21
CA GLN A 167 35.15 -1.76 -8.40
C GLN A 167 34.78 -2.77 -7.29
N LEU A 168 33.52 -2.73 -6.86
CA LEU A 168 32.95 -3.68 -5.93
C LEU A 168 32.59 -4.97 -6.67
N SER A 169 32.72 -6.11 -6.00
CA SER A 169 32.08 -7.35 -6.43
C SER A 169 30.56 -7.27 -6.20
N PHE A 170 29.83 -8.15 -6.87
CA PHE A 170 28.37 -8.25 -6.70
C PHE A 170 27.95 -8.45 -5.23
N ASP A 171 28.63 -9.35 -4.49
CA ASP A 171 28.28 -9.61 -3.09
C ASP A 171 28.50 -8.36 -2.22
N GLU A 172 29.57 -7.59 -2.47
CA GLU A 172 29.85 -6.34 -1.73
C GLU A 172 28.84 -5.24 -2.06
N ALA A 173 28.55 -5.03 -3.35
CA ALA A 173 27.55 -4.04 -3.79
C ALA A 173 26.14 -4.38 -3.28
N LYS A 174 25.81 -5.67 -3.20
CA LYS A 174 24.54 -6.15 -2.64
C LYS A 174 24.37 -5.78 -1.18
N GLU A 175 25.40 -5.91 -0.34
CA GLU A 175 25.29 -5.52 1.07
C GLU A 175 25.03 -4.01 1.23
N TYR A 176 25.68 -3.18 0.42
CA TYR A 176 25.43 -1.75 0.40
C TYR A 176 23.99 -1.41 -0.02
N ILE A 177 23.49 -2.01 -1.10
CA ILE A 177 22.12 -1.73 -1.58
C ILE A 177 21.07 -2.22 -0.60
N PHE A 178 21.27 -3.42 -0.05
CA PHE A 178 20.41 -3.96 0.99
C PHE A 178 20.24 -2.97 2.15
N ALA A 179 21.35 -2.42 2.66
CA ALA A 179 21.35 -1.50 3.79
C ALA A 179 20.77 -0.10 3.49
N THR A 180 20.65 0.30 2.22
CA THR A 180 20.36 1.68 1.80
C THR A 180 19.04 1.85 1.04
N THR A 181 18.17 0.84 1.06
CA THR A 181 16.93 0.85 0.26
C THR A 181 15.69 0.52 1.07
N VAL A 182 14.62 1.24 0.77
CA VAL A 182 13.28 1.08 1.35
C VAL A 182 12.32 0.53 0.31
N PHE A 183 11.49 -0.43 0.72
CA PHE A 183 10.45 -1.04 -0.10
C PHE A 183 9.10 -1.00 0.61
N THR A 184 8.06 -0.50 -0.06
CA THR A 184 6.68 -0.59 0.41
C THR A 184 5.86 -1.48 -0.52
N THR A 185 5.14 -2.45 0.05
CA THR A 185 4.16 -3.26 -0.69
C THR A 185 2.73 -2.81 -0.36
N HIS A 186 1.86 -2.83 -1.37
CA HIS A 186 0.45 -2.43 -1.29
C HIS A 186 -0.52 -3.57 -1.59
N THR A 187 0.01 -4.77 -1.84
CA THR A 187 -0.74 -5.87 -2.44
C THR A 187 -1.12 -6.89 -1.36
N PRO A 188 -2.42 -7.05 -1.04
CA PRO A 188 -2.86 -7.93 0.05
C PRO A 188 -3.06 -9.38 -0.38
N VAL A 189 -2.94 -9.71 -1.68
CA VAL A 189 -3.14 -11.06 -2.22
C VAL A 189 -1.98 -11.49 -3.14
N PRO A 190 -1.52 -12.76 -3.09
CA PRO A 190 -0.41 -13.24 -3.92
C PRO A 190 -0.58 -12.96 -5.41
N ALA A 191 -1.79 -13.20 -5.95
CA ALA A 191 -2.12 -13.02 -7.36
C ALA A 191 -2.02 -11.56 -7.86
N GLY A 192 -1.99 -10.58 -6.95
CA GLY A 192 -1.82 -9.17 -7.30
C GLY A 192 -0.36 -8.75 -7.51
N ASN A 193 0.61 -9.60 -7.17
CA ASN A 193 2.03 -9.29 -7.31
C ASN A 193 2.52 -9.59 -8.72
N GLU A 194 3.29 -8.67 -9.30
CA GLU A 194 3.80 -8.79 -10.66
C GLU A 194 4.80 -9.95 -10.78
N ARG A 195 4.53 -10.87 -11.73
CA ARG A 195 5.35 -12.06 -12.02
C ARG A 195 5.58 -12.23 -13.51
N PHE A 196 6.83 -12.39 -13.94
CA PHE A 196 7.16 -12.59 -15.35
C PHE A 196 7.66 -14.03 -15.60
N PRO A 197 7.19 -14.70 -16.67
CA PRO A 197 7.65 -16.04 -16.97
C PRO A 197 9.15 -16.03 -17.37
N PRO A 198 9.92 -17.08 -17.05
CA PRO A 198 11.37 -17.11 -17.29
C PRO A 198 11.79 -16.82 -18.73
N HIS A 199 11.09 -17.37 -19.72
CA HIS A 199 11.39 -17.14 -21.14
C HIS A 199 11.26 -15.65 -21.54
N LEU A 200 10.33 -14.91 -20.93
CA LEU A 200 10.14 -13.49 -21.23
C LEU A 200 11.26 -12.64 -20.61
N MET A 201 11.67 -12.99 -19.39
CA MET A 201 12.84 -12.39 -18.73
C MET A 201 14.09 -12.63 -19.58
N GLU A 202 14.29 -13.85 -20.07
CA GLU A 202 15.43 -14.20 -20.91
C GLU A 202 15.48 -13.35 -22.18
N ILE A 203 14.38 -13.27 -22.93
CA ILE A 203 14.30 -12.49 -24.17
C ILE A 203 14.59 -11.00 -23.93
N CYS A 204 14.10 -10.42 -22.83
CA CYS A 204 14.18 -8.98 -22.61
C CYS A 204 15.43 -8.55 -21.83
N MET A 205 15.93 -9.38 -20.92
CA MET A 205 16.94 -8.98 -19.93
C MET A 205 18.26 -9.73 -20.00
N ARG A 206 18.34 -10.93 -20.61
CA ARG A 206 19.58 -11.74 -20.57
C ARG A 206 20.80 -10.96 -21.03
N ARG A 207 20.71 -10.34 -22.21
CA ARG A 207 21.80 -9.55 -22.79
C ARG A 207 22.22 -8.39 -21.87
N TYR A 208 21.26 -7.66 -21.31
CA TYR A 208 21.55 -6.58 -20.36
C TYR A 208 22.27 -7.11 -19.10
N ILE A 209 21.78 -8.18 -18.49
CA ILE A 209 22.37 -8.80 -17.28
C ILE A 209 23.80 -9.30 -17.54
N GLU A 210 24.03 -9.96 -18.67
CA GLU A 210 25.36 -10.44 -19.05
C GLU A 210 26.32 -9.27 -19.34
N ASN A 211 25.84 -8.20 -20.00
CA ASN A 211 26.64 -7.00 -20.29
C ASN A 211 27.09 -6.24 -19.04
N ILE A 212 26.25 -6.20 -17.99
CA ILE A 212 26.63 -5.61 -16.71
C ILE A 212 27.52 -6.54 -15.85
N GLY A 213 27.86 -7.73 -16.38
CA GLY A 213 28.76 -8.71 -15.76
C GLY A 213 28.09 -9.59 -14.70
N PHE A 214 26.76 -9.76 -14.76
CA PHE A 214 26.03 -10.56 -13.79
C PHE A 214 25.78 -11.97 -14.34
N ASP A 215 25.83 -12.95 -13.45
CA ASP A 215 25.41 -14.30 -13.74
C ASP A 215 23.88 -14.36 -13.88
N TRP A 216 23.40 -14.97 -14.98
CA TRP A 216 21.98 -15.02 -15.31
C TRP A 216 21.16 -15.81 -14.27
N ASP A 217 21.65 -16.98 -13.87
CA ASP A 217 20.93 -17.84 -12.93
C ASP A 217 20.87 -17.21 -11.54
N ARG A 218 21.97 -16.57 -11.12
CA ARG A 218 22.03 -15.77 -9.90
C ARG A 218 21.06 -14.60 -9.95
N PHE A 219 20.91 -13.92 -11.08
CA PHE A 219 19.92 -12.85 -11.25
C PHE A 219 18.49 -13.40 -11.13
N MET A 220 18.16 -14.47 -11.86
CA MET A 220 16.84 -15.09 -11.80
C MET A 220 16.47 -15.56 -10.40
N ALA A 221 17.43 -16.13 -9.66
CA ALA A 221 17.26 -16.54 -8.27
C ALA A 221 16.87 -15.39 -7.30
N LEU A 222 17.18 -14.13 -7.63
CA LEU A 222 16.76 -12.98 -6.81
C LEU A 222 15.26 -12.71 -6.91
N GLY A 223 14.61 -13.09 -8.01
CA GLY A 223 13.17 -12.90 -8.21
C GLY A 223 12.31 -14.10 -7.81
N ARG A 224 12.91 -15.20 -7.34
CA ARG A 224 12.21 -16.46 -7.05
C ARG A 224 12.02 -16.69 -5.56
N GLU A 225 10.86 -17.21 -5.15
CA GLU A 225 10.66 -17.64 -3.77
C GLU A 225 11.55 -18.83 -3.47
N ASN A 226 11.55 -19.83 -4.36
CA ASN A 226 12.49 -20.94 -4.38
C ASN A 226 13.62 -20.65 -5.38
N PRO A 227 14.84 -20.26 -4.92
CA PRO A 227 15.95 -19.93 -5.79
C PRO A 227 16.36 -21.05 -6.76
N TYR A 228 16.02 -22.30 -6.44
CA TYR A 228 16.46 -23.49 -7.17
C TYR A 228 15.45 -24.00 -8.20
N ASP A 229 14.25 -23.43 -8.26
CA ASP A 229 13.24 -23.78 -9.27
C ASP A 229 13.46 -22.96 -10.54
N SER A 230 13.92 -23.58 -11.63
CA SER A 230 14.18 -22.89 -12.90
C SER A 230 12.92 -22.40 -13.60
N GLU A 231 11.77 -23.02 -13.32
CA GLU A 231 10.49 -22.71 -13.97
C GLU A 231 9.68 -21.66 -13.19
N GLU A 232 10.06 -21.38 -11.94
CA GLU A 232 9.40 -20.37 -11.14
C GLU A 232 9.49 -18.98 -11.81
N HIS A 233 8.34 -18.31 -11.88
CA HIS A 233 8.22 -16.98 -12.44
C HIS A 233 9.00 -15.96 -11.61
N PHE A 234 9.62 -15.00 -12.30
CA PHE A 234 10.35 -13.90 -11.66
C PHE A 234 9.36 -12.93 -11.02
N CYS A 235 9.32 -12.90 -9.69
CA CYS A 235 8.47 -12.02 -8.90
C CYS A 235 9.22 -10.75 -8.48
N MET A 236 8.65 -9.60 -8.84
CA MET A 236 9.23 -8.29 -8.55
C MET A 236 9.24 -7.94 -7.06
N THR A 237 8.24 -8.41 -6.31
CA THR A 237 8.17 -8.25 -4.85
C THR A 237 9.27 -9.04 -4.16
N VAL A 238 9.56 -10.26 -4.62
CA VAL A 238 10.64 -11.08 -4.07
C VAL A 238 12.00 -10.43 -4.33
N LEU A 239 12.22 -9.90 -5.55
CA LEU A 239 13.42 -9.13 -5.86
C LEU A 239 13.62 -7.97 -4.87
N ALA A 240 12.57 -7.19 -4.60
CA ALA A 240 12.62 -6.08 -3.66
C ALA A 240 12.92 -6.54 -2.23
N LEU A 241 12.21 -7.57 -1.73
CA LEU A 241 12.40 -8.11 -0.37
C LEU A 241 13.80 -8.69 -0.15
N ARG A 242 14.42 -9.29 -1.17
CA ARG A 242 15.79 -9.83 -1.08
C ARG A 242 16.89 -8.77 -1.12
N LEU A 243 16.56 -7.53 -1.53
CA LEU A 243 17.53 -6.45 -1.78
C LEU A 243 17.23 -5.16 -1.01
N CYS A 244 16.21 -5.14 -0.14
CA CYS A 244 15.88 -3.99 0.70
C CYS A 244 15.81 -4.42 2.18
N ALA A 245 16.61 -3.78 3.04
CA ALA A 245 16.57 -4.02 4.49
C ALA A 245 15.28 -3.48 5.12
N PHE A 246 14.73 -2.39 4.59
CA PHE A 246 13.55 -1.75 5.15
C PHE A 246 12.33 -2.05 4.29
N SER A 247 11.45 -2.92 4.79
CA SER A 247 10.23 -3.32 4.08
C SER A 247 8.99 -3.04 4.93
N ASN A 248 7.92 -2.55 4.32
CA ASN A 248 6.67 -2.29 5.04
C ASN A 248 5.38 -2.52 4.24
N GLY A 249 4.33 -2.91 4.96
CA GLY A 249 2.94 -2.78 4.52
C GLY A 249 2.37 -1.38 4.81
N VAL A 250 1.11 -1.17 4.41
CA VAL A 250 0.48 0.17 4.33
C VAL A 250 -0.68 0.40 5.32
N SER A 251 -0.86 -0.55 6.21
CA SER A 251 -1.68 -0.53 7.43
C SER A 251 -1.13 -1.61 8.37
N ARG A 252 -1.55 -1.60 9.64
CA ARG A 252 -1.13 -2.62 10.62
C ARG A 252 -1.53 -4.02 10.18
N LEU A 253 -2.79 -4.24 9.83
CA LEU A 253 -3.31 -5.52 9.35
C LEU A 253 -2.58 -5.96 8.07
N HIS A 254 -2.31 -5.04 7.14
CA HIS A 254 -1.57 -5.38 5.92
C HIS A 254 -0.13 -5.81 6.20
N GLY A 255 0.52 -5.26 7.24
CA GLY A 255 1.84 -5.74 7.67
C GLY A 255 1.80 -7.20 8.15
N GLU A 256 0.72 -7.62 8.82
CA GLU A 256 0.51 -9.02 9.21
C GLU A 256 0.24 -9.91 7.99
N VAL A 257 -0.64 -9.49 7.09
CA VAL A 257 -0.94 -10.20 5.83
C VAL A 257 0.32 -10.37 4.99
N SER A 258 1.14 -9.32 4.86
CA SER A 258 2.40 -9.36 4.10
C SER A 258 3.40 -10.34 4.69
N ARG A 259 3.53 -10.39 6.02
CA ARG A 259 4.41 -11.36 6.69
C ARG A 259 3.97 -12.79 6.44
N ARG A 260 2.66 -13.08 6.52
CA ARG A 260 2.10 -14.40 6.21
C ARG A 260 2.33 -14.78 4.74
N MET A 261 2.08 -13.85 3.82
CA MET A 261 2.21 -14.07 2.38
C MET A 261 3.63 -14.46 1.99
N TRP A 262 4.62 -13.78 2.57
CA TRP A 262 6.03 -13.95 2.21
C TRP A 262 6.80 -14.86 3.17
N ARG A 263 6.11 -15.71 3.96
CA ARG A 263 6.78 -16.58 4.93
C ARG A 263 7.82 -17.52 4.30
N ASN A 264 7.57 -17.98 3.07
CA ASN A 264 8.43 -18.94 2.35
C ASN A 264 9.78 -18.34 1.95
N ILE A 265 9.92 -17.01 1.90
CA ILE A 265 11.23 -16.38 1.68
C ILE A 265 11.99 -16.17 2.99
N TYR A 266 11.36 -16.39 4.14
CA TYR A 266 11.92 -16.22 5.49
C TYR A 266 11.87 -17.56 6.24
N ASP A 267 12.27 -18.65 5.59
CA ASP A 267 12.21 -20.01 6.14
C ASP A 267 12.65 -20.07 7.61
N ASN A 268 11.84 -20.77 8.40
CA ASN A 268 12.00 -20.99 9.85
C ASN A 268 11.87 -19.75 10.75
N ILE A 269 11.65 -18.54 10.21
CA ILE A 269 11.39 -17.33 11.01
C ILE A 269 9.90 -17.27 11.38
N PRO A 270 9.54 -17.14 12.67
CA PRO A 270 8.16 -16.96 13.09
C PRO A 270 7.52 -15.75 12.40
N ILE A 271 6.28 -15.91 11.94
CA ILE A 271 5.55 -14.90 11.17
C ILE A 271 5.60 -13.49 11.81
N PRO A 272 5.40 -13.31 13.13
CA PRO A 272 5.47 -11.99 13.76
C PRO A 272 6.83 -11.30 13.66
N GLU A 273 7.91 -12.05 13.46
CA GLU A 273 9.29 -11.57 13.44
C GLU A 273 9.84 -11.31 12.03
N ILE A 274 9.12 -11.75 10.99
CA ILE A 274 9.47 -11.45 9.60
C ILE A 274 9.64 -9.92 9.47
N PRO A 275 10.76 -9.42 8.90
CA PRO A 275 11.15 -8.00 8.92
C PRO A 275 10.35 -7.13 7.93
N ILE A 276 9.04 -7.35 7.84
CA ILE A 276 8.08 -6.51 7.12
C ILE A 276 7.27 -5.74 8.16
N GLN A 277 7.57 -4.46 8.31
CA GLN A 277 6.89 -3.56 9.24
C GLN A 277 5.60 -3.00 8.62
N HIS A 278 5.07 -1.91 9.18
CA HIS A 278 4.00 -1.13 8.54
C HIS A 278 4.21 0.37 8.76
N VAL A 279 3.78 1.14 7.76
CA VAL A 279 3.50 2.57 7.88
C VAL A 279 2.12 2.80 7.30
N THR A 280 1.17 3.15 8.15
CA THR A 280 -0.20 3.40 7.72
C THR A 280 -0.26 4.58 6.78
N ASN A 281 -0.95 4.39 5.65
CA ASN A 281 -1.18 5.46 4.68
C ASN A 281 -1.85 6.70 5.32
N GLY A 282 -1.61 7.85 4.71
CA GLY A 282 -2.30 9.08 5.02
C GLY A 282 -2.64 9.87 3.76
N ILE A 283 -3.40 10.94 3.95
CA ILE A 283 -3.82 11.85 2.89
C ILE A 283 -3.27 13.26 3.11
N HIS A 284 -2.96 13.94 2.02
CA HIS A 284 -2.58 15.34 2.06
C HIS A 284 -3.84 16.17 2.26
N ALA A 285 -4.07 16.62 3.49
CA ALA A 285 -5.33 17.25 3.89
C ALA A 285 -5.75 18.38 2.94
N ARG A 286 -4.81 19.24 2.51
CA ARG A 286 -5.08 20.34 1.56
C ARG A 286 -5.54 19.93 0.17
N SER A 287 -5.21 18.71 -0.27
CA SER A 287 -5.73 18.18 -1.54
C SER A 287 -7.24 17.93 -1.48
N TRP A 288 -7.77 17.62 -0.29
CA TRP A 288 -9.09 16.99 -0.13
C TRP A 288 -10.05 17.77 0.77
N LEU A 289 -9.54 18.60 1.68
CA LEU A 289 -10.34 19.41 2.59
C LEU A 289 -11.17 20.43 1.81
N ASN A 290 -12.44 20.53 2.15
CA ASN A 290 -13.34 21.54 1.62
C ASN A 290 -12.86 22.92 2.08
N PRO A 291 -12.72 23.92 1.17
CA PRO A 291 -12.31 25.27 1.55
C PRO A 291 -13.16 25.88 2.66
N HIS A 292 -14.47 25.63 2.70
CA HIS A 292 -15.33 26.14 3.76
C HIS A 292 -15.10 25.44 5.10
N MET A 293 -14.79 24.13 5.10
CA MET A 293 -14.36 23.43 6.32
C MET A 293 -13.04 24.02 6.83
N ASN A 294 -12.10 24.33 5.93
CA ASN A 294 -10.85 24.99 6.29
C ASN A 294 -11.08 26.35 6.96
N THR A 295 -12.03 27.15 6.46
CA THR A 295 -12.41 28.42 7.09
C THR A 295 -13.10 28.21 8.44
N LEU A 296 -13.95 27.20 8.60
CA LEU A 296 -14.56 26.85 9.90
C LEU A 296 -13.49 26.48 10.94
N LEU A 297 -12.43 25.78 10.51
CA LEU A 297 -11.26 25.46 11.34
C LEU A 297 -10.30 26.66 11.52
N GLY A 298 -10.71 27.86 11.09
CA GLY A 298 -9.99 29.11 11.33
C GLY A 298 -8.72 29.30 10.49
N GLU A 299 -8.72 28.85 9.22
CA GLU A 299 -7.68 29.04 8.19
C GLU A 299 -6.24 28.84 8.70
N GLY A 300 -5.66 27.66 8.46
CA GLY A 300 -4.32 27.35 8.95
C GLY A 300 -3.19 28.04 8.14
N ASP A 301 -2.37 28.86 8.82
CA ASP A 301 -1.08 29.35 8.32
C ASP A 301 -0.04 28.22 8.18
N GLN A 302 0.89 28.38 7.23
CA GLN A 302 1.81 27.32 6.78
C GLN A 302 3.14 27.24 7.56
N PRO A 303 3.64 26.03 7.90
CA PRO A 303 2.99 24.71 7.91
C PRO A 303 2.12 24.50 9.17
N VAL A 304 0.95 23.86 9.03
CA VAL A 304 0.05 23.61 10.16
C VAL A 304 0.32 22.22 10.74
N ASP A 305 0.56 22.11 12.05
CA ASP A 305 0.58 20.81 12.73
C ASP A 305 -0.83 20.18 12.69
N PRO A 306 -1.03 19.01 12.05
CA PRO A 306 -2.34 18.35 11.96
C PRO A 306 -3.01 18.15 13.32
N ASN A 307 -2.24 17.91 14.39
CA ASN A 307 -2.78 17.74 15.73
C ASN A 307 -3.47 19.02 16.21
N THR A 308 -2.84 20.16 16.00
CA THR A 308 -3.40 21.46 16.42
C THR A 308 -4.54 21.90 15.51
N PHE A 309 -4.45 21.62 14.21
CA PHE A 309 -5.41 22.06 13.21
C PHE A 309 -6.79 21.44 13.42
N PHE A 310 -6.85 20.11 13.48
CA PHE A 310 -8.12 19.39 13.56
C PHE A 310 -8.77 19.49 14.94
N ASN A 311 -8.00 19.73 16.01
CA ASN A 311 -8.54 20.01 17.34
C ASN A 311 -9.42 21.26 17.39
N LYS A 312 -9.26 22.21 16.45
CA LYS A 312 -10.12 23.41 16.37
C LYS A 312 -11.58 23.09 16.08
N ILE A 313 -11.91 21.88 15.61
CA ILE A 313 -13.30 21.46 15.36
C ILE A 313 -14.17 21.54 16.62
N ASP A 314 -13.57 21.38 17.82
CA ASP A 314 -14.28 21.52 19.10
C ASP A 314 -14.82 22.94 19.33
N THR A 315 -14.18 23.95 18.72
CA THR A 315 -14.57 25.36 18.83
C THR A 315 -15.64 25.77 17.82
N VAL A 316 -15.93 24.91 16.84
CA VAL A 316 -16.92 25.19 15.80
C VAL A 316 -18.32 24.95 16.38
N ASP A 317 -19.22 25.92 16.21
CA ASP A 317 -20.63 25.77 16.59
C ASP A 317 -21.30 24.61 15.83
N ASP A 318 -22.13 23.82 16.53
CA ASP A 318 -22.81 22.65 15.96
C ASP A 318 -23.73 23.02 14.79
N GLY A 319 -24.47 24.12 14.92
CA GLY A 319 -25.40 24.61 13.90
C GLY A 319 -24.66 25.03 12.63
N LYS A 320 -23.55 25.77 12.79
CA LYS A 320 -22.68 26.15 11.66
C LYS A 320 -22.06 24.93 10.96
N LEU A 321 -21.62 23.94 11.73
CA LEU A 321 -21.04 22.72 11.18
C LEU A 321 -22.10 21.91 10.41
N TRP A 322 -23.31 21.80 10.96
CA TRP A 322 -24.43 21.13 10.30
C TRP A 322 -24.89 21.86 9.03
N GLU A 323 -24.99 23.19 9.07
CA GLU A 323 -25.29 24.01 7.89
C GLU A 323 -24.26 23.79 6.78
N PHE A 324 -22.97 23.77 7.13
CA PHE A 324 -21.90 23.46 6.18
C PHE A 324 -22.10 22.08 5.52
N ARG A 325 -22.49 21.06 6.29
CA ARG A 325 -22.76 19.72 5.76
C ARG A 325 -23.95 19.71 4.81
N CYS A 326 -25.07 20.31 5.20
CA CYS A 326 -26.26 20.42 4.35
C CYS A 326 -25.92 21.11 3.01
N ARG A 327 -25.17 22.21 3.05
CA ARG A 327 -24.71 22.91 1.83
C ARG A 327 -23.77 22.06 0.97
N SER A 328 -22.86 21.31 1.60
CA SER A 328 -21.93 20.43 0.88
C SER A 328 -22.65 19.27 0.18
N ARG A 329 -23.66 18.68 0.85
CA ARG A 329 -24.54 17.67 0.26
C ARG A 329 -25.37 18.23 -0.90
N ALA A 330 -25.98 19.41 -0.73
CA ALA A 330 -26.75 20.05 -1.80
C ALA A 330 -25.91 20.29 -3.06
N LYS A 331 -24.67 20.80 -2.90
CA LYS A 331 -23.71 20.97 -4.01
C LYS A 331 -23.35 19.65 -4.68
N LEU A 332 -23.24 18.55 -3.91
CA LEU A 332 -23.01 17.23 -4.49
C LEU A 332 -24.21 16.75 -5.31
N VAL A 333 -25.44 16.94 -4.83
CA VAL A 333 -26.66 16.60 -5.58
C VAL A 333 -26.72 17.38 -6.90
N GLU A 334 -26.45 18.69 -6.87
CA GLU A 334 -26.37 19.51 -8.10
C GLU A 334 -25.33 18.98 -9.08
N TYR A 335 -24.11 18.68 -8.59
CA TYR A 335 -23.06 18.09 -9.40
C TYR A 335 -23.48 16.76 -10.03
N VAL A 336 -24.11 15.87 -9.25
CA VAL A 336 -24.59 14.56 -9.73
C VAL A 336 -25.63 14.73 -10.83
N ARG A 337 -26.59 15.65 -10.67
CA ARG A 337 -27.61 15.92 -11.68
C ARG A 337 -27.01 16.42 -12.99
N GLU A 338 -26.01 17.31 -12.91
CA GLU A 338 -25.27 17.76 -14.10
C GLU A 338 -24.50 16.62 -14.76
N GLN A 339 -23.78 15.78 -14.00
CA GLN A 339 -23.08 14.62 -14.55
C GLN A 339 -24.05 13.65 -15.23
N LEU A 340 -25.19 13.35 -14.61
CA LEU A 340 -26.22 12.50 -15.20
C LEU A 340 -26.74 13.08 -16.51
N LYS A 341 -27.01 14.39 -16.56
CA LYS A 341 -27.44 15.06 -17.78
C LYS A 341 -26.44 14.86 -18.92
N TRP A 342 -25.14 15.02 -18.67
CA TRP A 342 -24.10 14.72 -19.65
C TRP A 342 -24.11 13.24 -20.09
N GLN A 343 -24.22 12.29 -19.15
CA GLN A 343 -24.25 10.85 -19.43
C GLN A 343 -25.47 10.45 -20.30
N TYR A 344 -26.65 10.98 -19.98
CA TYR A 344 -27.90 10.70 -20.72
C TYR A 344 -27.91 11.37 -22.10
N GLN A 345 -27.41 12.61 -22.22
CA GLN A 345 -27.27 13.27 -23.52
C GLN A 345 -26.32 12.51 -24.45
N ARG A 346 -25.18 12.05 -23.95
CA ARG A 346 -24.22 11.25 -24.74
C ARG A 346 -24.82 9.93 -25.22
N ARG A 347 -25.74 9.33 -24.46
CA ARG A 347 -26.49 8.12 -24.84
C ARG A 347 -27.73 8.40 -25.68
N ASN A 348 -27.92 9.61 -26.22
CA ASN A 348 -29.11 9.96 -27.02
C ASN A 348 -30.45 9.56 -26.35
N THR A 349 -30.52 9.65 -25.02
CA THR A 349 -31.72 9.27 -24.27
C THR A 349 -32.87 10.25 -24.58
N ARG A 350 -34.12 9.75 -24.57
CA ARG A 350 -35.30 10.55 -24.95
C ARG A 350 -35.48 11.75 -24.01
N SER A 351 -36.02 12.84 -24.54
CA SER A 351 -36.23 14.11 -23.80
C SER A 351 -37.06 13.97 -22.52
N ARG A 352 -37.99 13.00 -22.47
CA ARG A 352 -38.82 12.71 -21.28
C ARG A 352 -38.02 12.20 -20.08
N ASP A 353 -36.91 11.51 -20.31
CA ASP A 353 -36.05 11.00 -19.24
C ASP A 353 -35.16 12.12 -18.67
N LEU A 354 -34.81 13.11 -19.48
CA LEU A 354 -34.08 14.30 -19.03
C LEU A 354 -34.92 15.18 -18.08
N SER A 355 -36.25 15.24 -18.26
CA SER A 355 -37.13 15.98 -17.33
C SER A 355 -37.22 15.36 -15.93
N ARG A 356 -36.88 14.08 -15.78
CA ARG A 356 -36.86 13.38 -14.48
C ARG A 356 -35.57 13.63 -13.69
N LEU A 357 -34.54 14.20 -14.31
CA LEU A 357 -33.25 14.47 -13.64
C LEU A 357 -33.35 15.52 -12.54
N SER A 358 -34.33 16.42 -12.60
CA SER A 358 -34.59 17.37 -11.51
C SER A 358 -35.02 16.69 -10.22
N ASP A 359 -35.56 15.47 -10.31
CA ASP A 359 -36.13 14.72 -9.21
C ASP A 359 -35.14 13.67 -8.67
N VAL A 360 -33.98 13.52 -9.32
CA VAL A 360 -32.93 12.58 -8.91
C VAL A 360 -32.20 13.14 -7.70
N LEU A 361 -32.17 12.35 -6.62
CA LEU A 361 -31.60 12.67 -5.32
C LEU A 361 -32.25 13.88 -4.63
N ASP A 362 -32.36 13.82 -3.31
CA ASP A 362 -32.86 14.90 -2.46
C ASP A 362 -31.69 15.52 -1.68
N PRO A 363 -31.48 16.85 -1.73
CA PRO A 363 -30.44 17.53 -0.95
C PRO A 363 -30.64 17.44 0.58
N ASN A 364 -31.79 16.97 1.06
CA ASN A 364 -32.08 16.75 2.49
C ASN A 364 -31.99 15.28 2.92
N ALA A 365 -31.86 14.34 1.97
CA ALA A 365 -31.77 12.91 2.26
C ALA A 365 -30.37 12.48 2.73
N LEU A 366 -30.29 11.48 3.61
CA LEU A 366 -29.01 10.87 3.99
C LEU A 366 -28.31 10.34 2.74
N THR A 367 -27.11 10.85 2.45
CA THR A 367 -26.37 10.48 1.24
C THR A 367 -25.19 9.56 1.54
N ILE A 368 -25.28 8.32 1.06
CA ILE A 368 -24.25 7.29 1.17
C ILE A 368 -23.39 7.28 -0.09
N GLY A 369 -22.07 7.32 0.07
CA GLY A 369 -21.11 7.23 -1.04
C GLY A 369 -20.36 5.91 -1.07
N PHE A 370 -20.16 5.38 -2.28
CA PHE A 370 -19.22 4.30 -2.56
C PHE A 370 -18.45 4.62 -3.85
N ALA A 371 -17.15 4.92 -3.77
CA ALA A 371 -16.35 5.04 -4.98
C ALA A 371 -14.94 4.45 -4.89
N ARG A 372 -14.62 3.52 -5.80
CA ARG A 372 -13.35 2.82 -5.88
C ARG A 372 -13.23 2.01 -7.19
N ARG A 373 -12.08 1.41 -7.45
CA ARG A 373 -11.93 0.37 -8.49
C ARG A 373 -12.97 -0.74 -8.23
N MET A 374 -13.68 -1.16 -9.26
CA MET A 374 -14.61 -2.28 -9.19
C MET A 374 -13.85 -3.59 -9.32
N THR A 375 -14.03 -4.46 -8.32
CA THR A 375 -13.52 -5.84 -8.22
C THR A 375 -14.47 -6.64 -7.35
N THR A 376 -14.47 -7.96 -7.51
CA THR A 376 -15.35 -8.88 -6.75
C THR A 376 -15.14 -8.78 -5.24
N TYR A 377 -13.88 -8.77 -4.76
CA TYR A 377 -13.59 -8.69 -3.33
C TYR A 377 -14.02 -7.37 -2.67
N LYS A 378 -14.27 -6.30 -3.44
CA LYS A 378 -14.73 -5.01 -2.90
C LYS A 378 -16.23 -4.97 -2.64
N ARG A 379 -16.96 -5.96 -3.16
CA ARG A 379 -18.40 -6.20 -2.98
C ARG A 379 -19.23 -4.93 -3.06
N ALA A 380 -19.06 -4.20 -4.17
CA ALA A 380 -19.88 -3.03 -4.48
C ALA A 380 -21.38 -3.36 -4.57
N TYR A 381 -21.73 -4.63 -4.78
CA TYR A 381 -23.10 -5.14 -4.85
C TYR A 381 -23.68 -5.59 -3.50
N LEU A 382 -22.92 -5.59 -2.39
CA LEU A 382 -23.37 -6.19 -1.11
C LEU A 382 -24.70 -5.61 -0.61
N PHE A 383 -24.90 -4.30 -0.78
CA PHE A 383 -26.15 -3.62 -0.40
C PHE A 383 -27.36 -4.03 -1.25
N MET A 384 -27.17 -4.78 -2.33
CA MET A 384 -28.21 -5.26 -3.25
C MET A 384 -28.76 -6.64 -2.87
N HIS A 385 -28.18 -7.31 -1.87
CA HIS A 385 -28.52 -8.69 -1.52
C HIS A 385 -30.00 -8.88 -1.16
N ASN A 386 -30.67 -7.86 -0.63
CA ASN A 386 -32.11 -7.84 -0.36
C ASN A 386 -32.75 -6.55 -0.91
N PRO A 387 -33.12 -6.52 -2.20
CA PRO A 387 -33.67 -5.33 -2.84
C PRO A 387 -34.96 -4.83 -2.19
N GLN A 388 -35.79 -5.73 -1.65
CA GLN A 388 -37.05 -5.35 -1.00
C GLN A 388 -36.80 -4.62 0.33
N ARG A 389 -35.85 -5.10 1.15
CA ARG A 389 -35.44 -4.42 2.38
C ARG A 389 -34.75 -3.10 2.08
N LEU A 390 -33.86 -3.08 1.08
CA LEU A 390 -33.22 -1.85 0.61
C LEU A 390 -34.26 -0.81 0.15
N ALA A 391 -35.26 -1.20 -0.66
CA ALA A 391 -36.30 -0.29 -1.14
C ALA A 391 -37.09 0.36 -0.01
N LYS A 392 -37.36 -0.37 1.07
CA LYS A 392 -38.03 0.19 2.27
C LYS A 392 -37.17 1.25 2.96
N ILE A 393 -35.86 1.00 3.08
CA ILE A 393 -34.92 1.95 3.70
C ILE A 393 -34.79 3.22 2.85
N LEU A 394 -34.57 3.07 1.54
CA LEU A 394 -34.31 4.21 0.66
C LEU A 394 -35.56 5.09 0.44
N ASN A 395 -36.75 4.49 0.44
CA ASN A 395 -38.01 5.17 0.14
C ASN A 395 -38.89 5.47 1.37
N ASP A 396 -38.34 5.40 2.59
CA ASP A 396 -39.03 5.89 3.79
C ASP A 396 -39.34 7.40 3.58
N PRO A 397 -40.63 7.82 3.59
CA PRO A 397 -41.00 9.21 3.30
C PRO A 397 -40.54 10.18 4.38
N ASP A 398 -40.37 9.72 5.62
CA ASP A 398 -39.94 10.53 6.75
C ASP A 398 -38.41 10.52 6.89
N ARG A 399 -37.75 9.44 6.46
CA ARG A 399 -36.31 9.22 6.61
C ARG A 399 -35.64 8.72 5.31
N PRO A 400 -35.68 9.50 4.22
CA PRO A 400 -35.21 9.04 2.92
C PRO A 400 -33.70 8.81 2.88
N VAL A 401 -33.26 7.77 2.19
CA VAL A 401 -31.82 7.47 2.02
C VAL A 401 -31.49 7.36 0.54
N GLN A 402 -30.29 7.77 0.17
CA GLN A 402 -29.81 7.69 -1.21
C GLN A 402 -28.36 7.25 -1.30
N ILE A 403 -27.98 6.62 -2.42
CA ILE A 403 -26.68 6.00 -2.64
C ILE A 403 -26.07 6.52 -3.94
N ILE A 404 -24.83 6.99 -3.87
CA ILE A 404 -24.03 7.39 -5.03
C ILE A 404 -22.86 6.42 -5.17
N ILE A 405 -22.77 5.80 -6.35
CA ILE A 405 -21.77 4.77 -6.68
C ILE A 405 -20.92 5.27 -7.84
N ALA A 406 -19.60 5.09 -7.77
CA ALA A 406 -18.71 5.39 -8.89
C ALA A 406 -17.51 4.43 -8.92
N GLY A 407 -17.05 4.05 -10.09
CA GLY A 407 -15.90 3.16 -10.17
C GLY A 407 -15.66 2.58 -11.54
N LYS A 408 -14.42 2.18 -11.78
CA LYS A 408 -13.96 1.57 -13.04
C LYS A 408 -13.59 0.11 -12.79
N ALA A 409 -14.07 -0.80 -13.64
CA ALA A 409 -13.58 -2.16 -13.72
C ALA A 409 -12.31 -2.20 -14.58
N HIS A 410 -11.41 -3.14 -14.33
CA HIS A 410 -10.28 -3.35 -15.24
C HIS A 410 -10.82 -3.87 -16.60
N PRO A 411 -10.26 -3.48 -17.77
CA PRO A 411 -10.87 -3.82 -19.06
C PRO A 411 -10.97 -5.33 -19.32
N ALA A 412 -10.03 -6.10 -18.75
CA ALA A 412 -10.00 -7.57 -18.82
C ALA A 412 -10.76 -8.28 -17.68
N ASP A 413 -11.31 -7.54 -16.71
CA ASP A 413 -12.05 -8.09 -15.56
C ASP A 413 -13.55 -8.10 -15.90
N LEU A 414 -13.98 -9.18 -16.55
CA LEU A 414 -15.35 -9.33 -17.04
C LEU A 414 -16.37 -9.42 -15.88
N GLU A 415 -15.98 -10.07 -14.77
CA GLU A 415 -16.82 -10.16 -13.57
C GLU A 415 -17.07 -8.78 -12.96
N ALA A 416 -16.03 -7.94 -12.84
CA ALA A 416 -16.20 -6.58 -12.36
C ALA A 416 -17.04 -5.69 -13.32
N LYS A 417 -16.97 -5.94 -14.63
CA LYS A 417 -17.84 -5.26 -15.61
C LYS A 417 -19.31 -5.70 -15.46
N GLU A 418 -19.55 -6.97 -15.18
CA GLU A 418 -20.89 -7.49 -14.91
C GLU A 418 -21.49 -6.86 -13.63
N ILE A 419 -20.70 -6.73 -12.56
CA ILE A 419 -21.13 -6.01 -11.34
C ILE A 419 -21.56 -4.57 -11.66
N ILE A 420 -20.84 -3.86 -12.53
CA ILE A 420 -21.22 -2.51 -12.96
C ILE A 420 -22.57 -2.53 -13.70
N ARG A 421 -22.78 -3.53 -14.58
CA ARG A 421 -24.03 -3.70 -15.32
C ARG A 421 -25.20 -3.93 -14.37
N GLU A 422 -25.07 -4.86 -13.42
CA GLU A 422 -26.11 -5.16 -12.42
C GLU A 422 -26.47 -3.93 -11.57
N ILE A 423 -25.45 -3.17 -11.12
CA ILE A 423 -25.67 -1.91 -10.39
C ILE A 423 -26.41 -0.92 -11.28
N PHE A 424 -26.02 -0.80 -12.55
CA PHE A 424 -26.67 0.10 -13.50
C PHE A 424 -28.15 -0.27 -13.72
N GLU A 425 -28.46 -1.55 -13.90
CA GLU A 425 -29.83 -2.06 -14.04
C GLU A 425 -30.67 -1.76 -12.80
N LEU A 426 -30.11 -1.97 -11.60
CA LEU A 426 -30.76 -1.61 -10.34
C LEU A 426 -31.12 -0.11 -10.32
N CYS A 427 -30.18 0.76 -10.73
CA CYS A 427 -30.39 2.20 -10.82
C CYS A 427 -31.51 2.59 -11.81
N GLN A 428 -31.86 1.76 -12.79
CA GLN A 428 -32.94 2.06 -13.75
C GLN A 428 -34.33 1.58 -13.27
N SER A 429 -34.39 0.76 -12.23
CA SER A 429 -35.66 0.24 -11.73
C SER A 429 -36.54 1.34 -11.09
N GLU A 430 -37.86 1.22 -11.22
CA GLU A 430 -38.81 2.27 -10.80
C GLU A 430 -38.72 2.61 -9.29
N GLN A 431 -38.35 1.65 -8.45
CA GLN A 431 -38.22 1.86 -7.01
C GLN A 431 -36.90 2.50 -6.58
N PHE A 432 -35.90 2.59 -7.48
CA PHE A 432 -34.55 3.06 -7.15
C PHE A 432 -34.05 4.24 -8.01
N TYR A 433 -34.67 4.55 -9.15
CA TYR A 433 -34.14 5.52 -10.12
C TYR A 433 -33.86 6.93 -9.58
N HIS A 434 -34.54 7.33 -8.51
CA HIS A 434 -34.37 8.64 -7.87
C HIS A 434 -33.53 8.58 -6.58
N ARG A 435 -33.09 7.37 -6.16
CA ARG A 435 -32.37 7.12 -4.90
C ARG A 435 -30.98 6.52 -5.10
N ILE A 436 -30.72 5.78 -6.17
CA ILE A 436 -29.42 5.16 -6.45
C ILE A 436 -28.90 5.70 -7.77
N VAL A 437 -27.66 6.23 -7.75
CA VAL A 437 -27.01 6.78 -8.93
C VAL A 437 -25.66 6.14 -9.15
N PHE A 438 -25.40 5.71 -10.39
CA PHE A 438 -24.07 5.36 -10.86
C PHE A 438 -23.46 6.53 -11.65
N LEU A 439 -22.28 6.98 -11.22
CA LEU A 439 -21.47 7.98 -11.92
C LEU A 439 -20.32 7.30 -12.66
N GLU A 440 -20.21 7.62 -13.94
CA GLU A 440 -19.18 7.14 -14.83
C GLU A 440 -17.87 7.92 -14.68
N ASP A 441 -16.77 7.28 -15.07
CA ASP A 441 -15.48 7.93 -15.25
C ASP A 441 -14.86 8.54 -13.98
N TYR A 442 -15.03 7.85 -12.85
CA TYR A 442 -14.47 8.26 -11.56
C TYR A 442 -12.98 8.65 -11.65
N ASP A 443 -12.70 9.92 -11.31
CA ASP A 443 -11.38 10.53 -11.31
C ASP A 443 -11.15 11.41 -10.07
N ILE A 444 -10.02 12.14 -10.03
CA ILE A 444 -9.69 13.01 -8.88
C ILE A 444 -10.68 14.17 -8.73
N ALA A 445 -11.19 14.73 -9.83
CA ALA A 445 -12.13 15.85 -9.77
C ALA A 445 -13.46 15.40 -9.19
N MET A 446 -14.02 14.30 -9.69
CA MET A 446 -15.23 13.68 -9.14
C MET A 446 -15.03 13.26 -7.69
N ALA A 447 -13.87 12.70 -7.35
CA ALA A 447 -13.56 12.29 -5.98
C ALA A 447 -13.66 13.46 -5.00
N ARG A 448 -13.25 14.68 -5.37
CA ARG A 448 -13.37 15.86 -4.49
C ARG A 448 -14.83 16.19 -4.17
N HIS A 449 -15.72 16.15 -5.17
CA HIS A 449 -17.15 16.37 -4.95
C HIS A 449 -17.74 15.32 -4.01
N LEU A 450 -17.42 14.04 -4.24
CA LEU A 450 -17.93 12.93 -3.42
C LEU A 450 -17.43 13.02 -1.97
N VAL A 451 -16.12 13.08 -1.75
CA VAL A 451 -15.57 13.03 -0.37
C VAL A 451 -15.89 14.27 0.45
N GLN A 452 -16.24 15.39 -0.18
CA GLN A 452 -16.67 16.60 0.50
C GLN A 452 -18.18 16.63 0.77
N GLY A 453 -18.99 15.97 -0.05
CA GLY A 453 -20.46 16.09 -0.01
C GLY A 453 -21.23 14.92 0.60
N VAL A 454 -20.70 13.69 0.59
CA VAL A 454 -21.38 12.51 1.16
C VAL A 454 -21.39 12.55 2.69
N ASP A 455 -22.46 12.05 3.31
CA ASP A 455 -22.60 12.02 4.77
C ASP A 455 -22.04 10.74 5.38
N LEU A 456 -22.22 9.62 4.67
CA LEU A 456 -21.71 8.31 5.07
C LEU A 456 -20.92 7.70 3.92
N TRP A 457 -19.73 7.19 4.20
CA TRP A 457 -18.92 6.46 3.24
C TRP A 457 -18.96 4.96 3.54
N LEU A 458 -19.51 4.19 2.60
CA LEU A 458 -19.69 2.74 2.74
C LEU A 458 -18.48 2.01 2.15
N ASN A 459 -17.92 1.06 2.89
CA ASN A 459 -16.88 0.14 2.43
C ASN A 459 -17.24 -1.30 2.79
N THR A 460 -17.25 -2.19 1.80
CA THR A 460 -17.63 -3.60 2.00
C THR A 460 -16.57 -4.59 1.49
N PRO A 461 -15.25 -4.36 1.69
CA PRO A 461 -14.25 -5.31 1.22
C PRO A 461 -14.37 -6.65 1.95
N ARG A 462 -14.05 -7.76 1.28
CA ARG A 462 -13.81 -9.03 1.95
C ARG A 462 -12.54 -8.92 2.78
N ARG A 463 -12.62 -9.18 4.07
CA ARG A 463 -11.45 -9.20 4.95
C ARG A 463 -10.58 -10.45 4.66
N PRO A 464 -9.23 -10.37 4.63
CA PRO A 464 -8.37 -9.19 4.76
C PRO A 464 -7.82 -8.69 3.40
N MET A 465 -8.70 -8.52 2.40
CA MET A 465 -8.30 -8.23 1.01
C MET A 465 -8.15 -6.72 0.69
N GLU A 466 -8.41 -5.83 1.64
CA GLU A 466 -8.09 -4.40 1.50
C GLU A 466 -6.81 -4.06 2.27
N ALA A 467 -5.75 -3.67 1.57
CA ALA A 467 -4.47 -3.31 2.21
C ALA A 467 -4.57 -2.05 3.10
N SER A 468 -5.40 -1.08 2.72
CA SER A 468 -5.58 0.18 3.47
C SER A 468 -6.91 0.84 3.11
N GLY A 469 -6.93 1.80 2.18
CA GLY A 469 -8.14 2.50 1.73
C GLY A 469 -8.16 3.98 2.09
N THR A 470 -7.50 4.82 1.30
CA THR A 470 -7.36 6.26 1.60
C THR A 470 -8.61 7.09 1.29
N SER A 471 -9.60 6.55 0.58
CA SER A 471 -10.82 7.30 0.26
C SER A 471 -11.63 7.63 1.52
N GLY A 472 -11.68 6.70 2.48
CA GLY A 472 -12.38 6.92 3.75
C GLY A 472 -11.77 8.09 4.53
N MET A 473 -10.45 8.10 4.67
CA MET A 473 -9.70 9.18 5.33
C MET A 473 -10.06 10.59 4.79
N LYS A 474 -10.35 10.71 3.48
CA LYS A 474 -10.71 11.99 2.82
C LYS A 474 -12.10 12.47 3.19
N VAL A 475 -13.01 11.55 3.45
CA VAL A 475 -14.38 11.86 3.88
C VAL A 475 -14.36 12.34 5.33
N SER A 476 -13.59 11.67 6.20
CA SER A 476 -13.54 11.99 7.63
C SER A 476 -13.13 13.43 7.90
N ILE A 477 -12.11 13.95 7.21
CA ILE A 477 -11.65 15.34 7.40
C ILE A 477 -12.67 16.39 6.94
N ASN A 478 -13.69 15.99 6.18
CA ASN A 478 -14.79 16.85 5.73
C ASN A 478 -16.07 16.65 6.57
N GLY A 479 -15.98 15.91 7.69
CA GLY A 479 -17.10 15.65 8.58
C GLY A 479 -18.11 14.63 8.03
N GLY A 480 -17.72 13.76 7.09
CA GLY A 480 -18.51 12.57 6.78
C GLY A 480 -18.10 11.38 7.66
N LEU A 481 -19.02 10.46 7.91
CA LEU A 481 -18.82 9.27 8.75
C LEU A 481 -18.59 8.01 7.91
N HIS A 482 -18.30 6.89 8.58
CA HIS A 482 -17.95 5.63 7.92
C HIS A 482 -18.78 4.46 8.41
N CYS A 483 -19.19 3.61 7.48
CA CYS A 483 -19.68 2.26 7.77
C CYS A 483 -18.84 1.29 6.94
N SER A 484 -18.09 0.41 7.61
CA SER A 484 -17.12 -0.45 6.92
C SER A 484 -16.93 -1.79 7.61
N VAL A 485 -16.60 -2.81 6.84
CA VAL A 485 -15.94 -4.02 7.38
C VAL A 485 -14.63 -3.62 8.06
N LEU A 486 -14.27 -4.32 9.15
CA LEU A 486 -13.01 -4.14 9.88
C LEU A 486 -11.82 -4.73 9.10
N ASP A 487 -11.46 -4.03 8.03
CA ASP A 487 -10.35 -4.36 7.14
C ASP A 487 -9.57 -3.09 6.74
N GLY A 488 -8.36 -3.28 6.20
CA GLY A 488 -7.48 -2.20 5.75
C GLY A 488 -7.24 -1.14 6.82
N TRP A 489 -7.49 0.13 6.47
CA TRP A 489 -7.30 1.25 7.41
C TRP A 489 -8.36 1.28 8.52
N TRP A 490 -9.57 0.74 8.26
CA TRP A 490 -10.67 0.85 9.20
C TRP A 490 -10.48 -0.08 10.40
N ASP A 491 -9.81 -1.22 10.21
CA ASP A 491 -9.46 -2.15 11.30
C ASP A 491 -8.68 -1.48 12.45
N GLU A 492 -7.79 -0.53 12.11
CA GLU A 492 -7.01 0.24 13.08
C GLU A 492 -7.60 1.62 13.44
N ALA A 493 -8.60 2.08 12.68
CA ALA A 493 -9.23 3.38 12.87
C ALA A 493 -10.55 3.31 13.66
N TYR A 494 -11.24 2.17 13.64
CA TYR A 494 -12.63 2.08 14.09
C TYR A 494 -12.82 2.43 15.57
N SER A 495 -13.83 3.26 15.83
CA SER A 495 -14.47 3.44 17.13
C SER A 495 -15.97 3.65 16.89
N PRO A 496 -16.85 3.13 17.76
CA PRO A 496 -18.29 3.43 17.71
C PRO A 496 -18.59 4.93 17.90
N ASP A 497 -17.65 5.72 18.42
CA ASP A 497 -17.81 7.16 18.64
C ASP A 497 -17.95 8.00 17.35
N TYR A 498 -17.59 7.44 16.19
CA TYR A 498 -17.53 8.18 14.93
C TYR A 498 -17.76 7.33 13.68
N GLY A 499 -18.30 6.11 13.83
CA GLY A 499 -18.65 5.27 12.70
C GLY A 499 -19.10 3.88 13.12
N TRP A 500 -19.33 3.03 12.12
CA TRP A 500 -19.91 1.70 12.29
C TRP A 500 -19.03 0.63 11.66
N ALA A 501 -19.07 -0.56 12.27
CA ALA A 501 -18.39 -1.76 11.81
C ALA A 501 -19.39 -2.79 11.29
N ILE A 502 -19.11 -3.36 10.12
CA ILE A 502 -19.83 -4.52 9.59
C ILE A 502 -19.07 -5.77 10.05
N GLY A 503 -19.64 -6.52 10.99
CA GLY A 503 -19.01 -7.68 11.63
C GLY A 503 -18.02 -7.34 12.75
N GLN A 504 -17.43 -8.38 13.36
CA GLN A 504 -16.47 -8.38 14.45
C GLN A 504 -15.14 -9.08 14.09
N ARG A 505 -14.65 -8.91 12.86
CA ARG A 505 -13.39 -9.50 12.32
C ARG A 505 -13.46 -11.01 12.09
N GLU A 506 -14.65 -11.52 11.79
CA GLU A 506 -14.85 -12.91 11.42
C GLU A 506 -14.13 -13.23 10.09
N GLU A 507 -13.66 -14.46 9.98
CA GLU A 507 -13.17 -15.04 8.73
C GLU A 507 -14.14 -16.17 8.36
N TYR A 508 -14.51 -16.23 7.08
CA TYR A 508 -15.53 -17.16 6.57
C TYR A 508 -14.91 -18.03 5.48
N ASP A 509 -15.20 -19.33 5.53
CA ASP A 509 -14.76 -20.27 4.49
C ASP A 509 -15.59 -20.13 3.19
N ASP A 510 -16.87 -19.80 3.33
CA ASP A 510 -17.81 -19.64 2.22
C ASP A 510 -18.12 -18.16 1.93
N PRO A 511 -17.71 -17.64 0.76
CA PRO A 511 -17.98 -16.27 0.33
C PRO A 511 -19.47 -15.88 0.25
N GLU A 512 -20.36 -16.82 -0.07
CA GLU A 512 -21.80 -16.55 -0.19
C GLU A 512 -22.44 -16.41 1.19
N VAL A 513 -22.07 -17.28 2.13
CA VAL A 513 -22.52 -17.19 3.54
C VAL A 513 -22.03 -15.88 4.16
N GLN A 514 -20.78 -15.50 3.90
CA GLN A 514 -20.24 -14.21 4.32
C GLN A 514 -21.10 -13.05 3.79
N ASP A 515 -21.41 -13.04 2.49
CA ASP A 515 -22.17 -11.96 1.89
C ASP A 515 -23.59 -11.85 2.46
N HIS A 516 -24.24 -12.99 2.73
CA HIS A 516 -25.56 -13.00 3.35
C HIS A 516 -25.54 -12.41 4.77
N ILE A 517 -24.63 -12.88 5.63
CA ILE A 517 -24.52 -12.43 7.02
C ILE A 517 -24.16 -10.94 7.08
N GLU A 518 -23.13 -10.53 6.34
CA GLU A 518 -22.65 -9.15 6.40
C GLU A 518 -23.63 -8.16 5.73
N ALA A 519 -24.39 -8.58 4.72
CA ALA A 519 -25.49 -7.78 4.18
C ALA A 519 -26.59 -7.57 5.23
N ASP A 520 -26.98 -8.61 5.97
CA ASP A 520 -27.98 -8.50 7.03
C ASP A 520 -27.54 -7.63 8.20
N ILE A 521 -26.25 -7.66 8.54
CA ILE A 521 -25.63 -6.73 9.50
C ILE A 521 -25.72 -5.30 8.97
N LEU A 522 -25.32 -5.06 7.71
CA LEU A 522 -25.38 -3.74 7.08
C LEU A 522 -26.80 -3.17 7.10
N TYR A 523 -27.80 -3.94 6.69
CA TYR A 523 -29.19 -3.46 6.73
C TYR A 523 -29.65 -3.16 8.16
N SER A 524 -29.26 -3.99 9.13
CA SER A 524 -29.63 -3.78 10.53
C SER A 524 -29.00 -2.51 11.10
N LEU A 525 -27.74 -2.21 10.76
CA LEU A 525 -27.07 -0.96 11.11
C LEU A 525 -27.79 0.24 10.47
N LEU A 526 -28.16 0.14 9.19
CA LEU A 526 -28.91 1.20 8.52
C LEU A 526 -30.25 1.48 9.21
N GLU A 527 -31.05 0.44 9.45
CA GLU A 527 -32.42 0.58 9.98
C GLU A 527 -32.47 1.01 11.45
N LYS A 528 -31.55 0.52 12.28
CA LYS A 528 -31.66 0.64 13.75
C LYS A 528 -30.77 1.72 14.35
N ASP A 529 -29.75 2.16 13.62
CA ASP A 529 -28.70 3.02 14.17
C ASP A 529 -28.42 4.21 13.22
N ILE A 530 -27.81 3.95 12.05
CA ILE A 530 -27.33 5.00 11.13
C ILE A 530 -28.46 5.94 10.69
N VAL A 531 -29.56 5.41 10.16
CA VAL A 531 -30.68 6.23 9.65
C VAL A 531 -31.39 6.95 10.80
N PRO A 532 -31.78 6.27 11.90
CA PRO A 532 -32.32 6.97 13.07
C PRO A 532 -31.43 8.09 13.60
N THR A 533 -30.13 7.85 13.84
CA THR A 533 -29.20 8.87 14.34
C THR A 533 -29.03 10.03 13.36
N PHE A 534 -29.01 9.75 12.04
CA PHE A 534 -28.99 10.81 11.05
C PHE A 534 -30.27 11.61 11.03
N TYR A 535 -31.44 11.10 11.42
CA TYR A 535 -32.75 11.79 11.33
C TYR A 535 -33.32 12.29 12.66
N ASP A 536 -32.72 11.91 13.79
CA ASP A 536 -33.06 12.47 15.08
C ASP A 536 -32.64 13.95 15.13
N ARG A 537 -33.57 14.84 15.46
CA ARG A 537 -33.39 16.30 15.38
C ARG A 537 -33.87 16.94 16.67
N ASP A 538 -33.12 17.91 17.16
CA ASP A 538 -33.59 18.80 18.22
C ASP A 538 -34.54 19.88 17.69
N GLU A 539 -34.97 20.79 18.57
CA GLU A 539 -35.87 21.90 18.25
C GLU A 539 -35.30 22.87 17.19
N ASP A 540 -33.96 22.95 17.07
CA ASP A 540 -33.26 23.78 16.08
C ASP A 540 -33.04 23.04 14.74
N GLY A 541 -33.50 21.79 14.61
CA GLY A 541 -33.31 20.97 13.42
C GLY A 541 -31.89 20.44 13.25
N ILE A 542 -31.16 20.24 14.35
CA ILE A 542 -29.77 19.75 14.38
C ILE A 542 -29.72 18.31 14.91
N PRO A 543 -29.07 17.36 14.19
CA PRO A 543 -28.78 16.04 14.74
C PRO A 543 -27.57 16.09 15.68
N ARG A 544 -27.82 16.30 16.98
CA ARG A 544 -26.76 16.49 17.97
C ARG A 544 -25.80 15.31 18.07
N GLU A 545 -26.32 14.09 18.03
CA GLU A 545 -25.49 12.88 18.08
C GLU A 545 -24.63 12.77 16.82
N TRP A 546 -25.22 12.91 15.62
CA TRP A 546 -24.48 12.87 14.36
C TRP A 546 -23.39 13.94 14.30
N VAL A 547 -23.70 15.19 14.68
CA VAL A 547 -22.72 16.29 14.71
C VAL A 547 -21.60 16.00 15.71
N THR A 548 -21.91 15.40 16.87
CA THR A 548 -20.90 14.96 17.84
C THR A 548 -19.97 13.92 17.23
N MET A 549 -20.52 12.91 16.54
CA MET A 549 -19.73 11.90 15.82
C MET A 549 -18.82 12.54 14.77
N MET A 550 -19.33 13.52 14.00
CA MET A 550 -18.56 14.23 12.99
C MET A 550 -17.36 14.97 13.61
N LYS A 551 -17.56 15.68 14.72
CA LYS A 551 -16.48 16.39 15.42
C LYS A 551 -15.41 15.41 15.90
N ARG A 552 -15.82 14.29 16.49
CA ARG A 552 -14.91 13.22 16.94
C ARG A 552 -14.15 12.58 15.78
N ALA A 553 -14.81 12.35 14.64
CA ALA A 553 -14.19 11.83 13.43
C ALA A 553 -13.08 12.77 12.94
N VAL A 554 -13.40 14.06 12.73
CA VAL A 554 -12.43 15.07 12.26
C VAL A 554 -11.25 15.18 13.20
N LYS A 555 -11.51 15.31 14.50
CA LYS A 555 -10.50 15.49 15.55
C LYS A 555 -9.55 14.31 15.67
N THR A 556 -10.06 13.08 15.57
CA THR A 556 -9.28 11.86 15.81
C THR A 556 -8.61 11.39 14.52
N LEU A 557 -9.37 11.26 13.43
CA LEU A 557 -8.92 10.66 12.19
C LEU A 557 -8.09 11.64 11.35
N GLY A 558 -8.33 12.95 11.46
CA GLY A 558 -7.58 13.99 10.77
C GLY A 558 -6.06 13.94 11.02
N PRO A 559 -5.59 14.03 12.27
CA PRO A 559 -4.17 13.93 12.56
C PRO A 559 -3.64 12.51 12.37
N GLN A 560 -4.42 11.50 12.77
CA GLN A 560 -4.01 10.09 12.67
C GLN A 560 -3.73 9.71 11.21
N PHE A 561 -4.56 10.09 10.25
CA PHE A 561 -4.42 9.68 8.84
C PHE A 561 -3.93 10.82 7.93
N SER A 562 -3.19 11.78 8.49
CA SER A 562 -2.47 12.77 7.69
C SER A 562 -1.25 12.16 7.00
N SER A 563 -1.01 12.56 5.74
CA SER A 563 0.22 12.19 5.03
C SER A 563 1.46 12.82 5.67
N GLU A 564 1.34 13.91 6.44
CA GLU A 564 2.44 14.48 7.21
C GLU A 564 2.92 13.53 8.30
N ARG A 565 1.99 12.93 9.06
CA ARG A 565 2.30 11.86 10.02
C ARG A 565 2.97 10.70 9.29
N MET A 566 2.35 10.23 8.21
CA MET A 566 2.87 9.11 7.41
C MET A 566 4.32 9.36 6.96
N LEU A 567 4.62 10.54 6.40
CA LEU A 567 5.96 10.86 5.92
C LEU A 567 6.97 10.99 7.07
N ARG A 568 6.56 11.54 8.23
CA ARG A 568 7.40 11.55 9.44
C ARG A 568 7.73 10.14 9.92
N ASP A 569 6.77 9.21 9.86
CA ASP A 569 7.01 7.81 10.20
C ASP A 569 8.02 7.17 9.22
N TYR A 570 7.91 7.42 7.91
CA TYR A 570 8.89 6.95 6.93
C TYR A 570 10.29 7.52 7.21
N VAL A 571 10.39 8.82 7.52
CA VAL A 571 11.67 9.46 7.85
C VAL A 571 12.29 8.83 9.09
N ALA A 572 11.52 8.71 10.17
CA ALA A 572 12.01 8.21 11.46
C ALA A 572 12.36 6.73 11.43
N LYS A 573 11.53 5.89 10.77
CA LYS A 573 11.71 4.44 10.77
C LYS A 573 12.72 3.98 9.71
N PHE A 574 12.73 4.61 8.53
CA PHE A 574 13.40 4.06 7.35
C PHE A 574 14.40 5.02 6.71
N TYR A 575 14.02 6.24 6.33
CA TYR A 575 14.92 7.09 5.51
C TYR A 575 16.16 7.54 6.28
N MET A 576 16.03 7.89 7.56
CA MET A 576 17.22 8.23 8.37
C MET A 576 18.13 7.03 8.58
N SER A 577 17.57 5.85 8.81
CA SER A 577 18.34 4.61 8.93
C SER A 577 19.07 4.26 7.64
N ALA A 578 18.39 4.36 6.49
CA ALA A 578 18.99 4.14 5.17
C ALA A 578 20.08 5.18 4.85
N PHE A 579 19.86 6.44 5.22
CA PHE A 579 20.86 7.51 5.08
C PHE A 579 22.10 7.26 5.93
N ASN A 580 21.93 6.94 7.21
CA ASN A 580 23.06 6.65 8.11
C ASN A 580 23.83 5.40 7.65
N ASN A 581 23.11 4.37 7.20
CA ASN A 581 23.73 3.19 6.61
C ASN A 581 24.50 3.53 5.33
N MET A 582 24.00 4.45 4.51
CA MET A 582 24.70 4.90 3.31
C MET A 582 26.06 5.53 3.67
N GLU A 583 26.10 6.42 4.67
CA GLU A 583 27.37 7.01 5.12
C GLU A 583 28.32 5.96 5.70
N SER A 584 27.82 5.11 6.59
CA SER A 584 28.62 4.06 7.25
C SER A 584 29.14 3.01 6.28
N PHE A 585 28.33 2.56 5.31
CA PHE A 585 28.75 1.56 4.33
C PHE A 585 29.59 2.14 3.20
N ALA A 586 29.52 3.45 2.91
CA ALA A 586 30.39 4.10 1.93
C ALA A 586 31.77 4.48 2.49
N ALA A 587 31.88 4.60 3.82
CA ALA A 587 33.13 4.95 4.49
C ALA A 587 34.26 3.95 4.19
N GLU A 588 35.50 4.44 4.28
CA GLU A 588 36.73 3.63 4.15
C GLU A 588 36.74 2.72 2.91
N ASN A 589 36.30 3.25 1.76
CA ASN A 589 36.20 2.50 0.51
C ASN A 589 35.35 1.21 0.63
N PHE A 590 34.18 1.38 1.23
CA PHE A 590 33.17 0.35 1.44
C PHE A 590 33.60 -0.80 2.36
N GLN A 591 34.56 -0.58 3.27
CA GLN A 591 35.13 -1.63 4.12
C GLN A 591 34.07 -2.44 4.87
N GLN A 592 33.01 -1.80 5.36
CA GLN A 592 31.91 -2.47 6.04
C GLN A 592 31.14 -3.44 5.12
N ALA A 593 30.83 -3.03 3.89
CA ALA A 593 30.19 -3.89 2.91
C ALA A 593 31.07 -5.10 2.55
N ARG A 594 32.39 -4.88 2.43
CA ARG A 594 33.38 -5.93 2.17
C ARG A 594 33.47 -6.95 3.31
N ASN A 595 33.50 -6.46 4.54
CA ASN A 595 33.53 -7.29 5.74
C ASN A 595 32.27 -8.16 5.84
N ILE A 596 31.08 -7.58 5.65
CA ILE A 596 29.81 -8.32 5.69
C ILE A 596 29.74 -9.33 4.54
N ALA A 597 30.17 -8.97 3.33
CA ALA A 597 30.17 -9.90 2.20
C ALA A 597 31.08 -11.12 2.44
N SER A 598 32.27 -10.90 3.02
CA SER A 598 33.19 -11.97 3.43
C SER A 598 32.59 -12.84 4.54
N TRP A 599 32.04 -12.20 5.57
CA TRP A 599 31.34 -12.86 6.67
C TRP A 599 30.16 -13.71 6.16
N ARG A 600 29.33 -13.22 5.24
CA ARG A 600 28.23 -13.99 4.64
C ARG A 600 28.71 -15.20 3.86
N LYS A 601 29.87 -15.15 3.20
CA LYS A 601 30.49 -16.33 2.56
C LYS A 601 30.90 -17.36 3.61
N LYS A 602 31.47 -16.92 4.74
CA LYS A 602 31.80 -17.79 5.88
C LYS A 602 30.55 -18.47 6.43
N ILE A 603 29.49 -17.71 6.71
CA ILE A 603 28.19 -18.23 7.17
C ILE A 603 27.66 -19.27 6.17
N ARG A 604 27.56 -18.94 4.88
CA ARG A 604 27.08 -19.85 3.82
C ARG A 604 27.78 -21.21 3.82
N ARG A 605 29.10 -21.22 4.01
CA ARG A 605 29.91 -22.46 3.99
C ARG A 605 29.66 -23.32 5.23
N ALA A 606 29.55 -22.69 6.40
CA ALA A 606 29.52 -23.38 7.67
C ALA A 606 28.10 -23.72 8.16
N TRP A 607 27.08 -22.96 7.76
CA TRP A 607 25.75 -23.00 8.38
C TRP A 607 25.07 -24.38 8.36
N SER A 608 25.25 -25.17 7.29
CA SER A 608 24.70 -26.53 7.21
C SER A 608 25.22 -27.45 8.32
N HIS A 609 26.42 -27.17 8.85
CA HIS A 609 27.10 -27.96 9.88
C HIS A 609 26.84 -27.48 11.32
N VAL A 610 26.36 -26.24 11.52
CA VAL A 610 26.01 -25.70 12.86
C VAL A 610 24.87 -26.51 13.47
N ARG A 611 24.95 -26.92 14.74
CA ARG A 611 23.90 -27.72 15.39
C ARG A 611 23.70 -27.34 16.85
N ILE A 612 22.45 -27.33 17.29
CA ILE A 612 22.14 -27.35 18.72
C ILE A 612 22.20 -28.82 19.13
N LEU A 613 23.14 -29.17 20.00
CA LEU A 613 23.40 -30.55 20.42
C LEU A 613 22.49 -30.96 21.57
N GLU A 614 22.29 -30.06 22.52
CA GLU A 614 21.54 -30.32 23.74
C GLU A 614 21.01 -29.00 24.31
N VAL A 615 19.78 -29.03 24.83
CA VAL A 615 19.21 -27.92 25.58
C VAL A 615 18.65 -28.46 26.89
N SER A 616 19.02 -27.82 27.99
CA SER A 616 18.48 -28.13 29.31
C SER A 616 17.46 -27.06 29.70
N PHE A 617 16.21 -27.51 29.83
CA PHE A 617 15.08 -26.75 30.37
C PHE A 617 14.83 -27.14 31.83
N PRO A 618 14.16 -26.29 32.64
CA PRO A 618 13.75 -26.67 33.99
C PRO A 618 12.82 -27.89 33.99
N GLU A 619 12.98 -28.79 34.97
CA GLU A 619 12.26 -30.06 35.06
C GLU A 619 10.75 -29.94 35.40
N GLN A 620 10.26 -28.76 35.79
CA GLN A 620 8.86 -28.58 36.24
C GLN A 620 7.94 -28.17 35.08
N GLU A 621 6.88 -28.94 34.82
CA GLU A 621 5.89 -28.62 33.78
C GLU A 621 4.97 -27.42 34.13
N VAL A 622 4.87 -27.07 35.42
CA VAL A 622 4.02 -25.97 35.91
C VAL A 622 4.90 -24.87 36.49
N HIS A 623 4.77 -23.67 35.92
CA HIS A 623 5.48 -22.49 36.39
C HIS A 623 4.52 -21.34 36.70
N TYR A 624 4.82 -20.57 37.76
CA TYR A 624 4.03 -19.40 38.14
C TYR A 624 4.58 -18.13 37.50
N LYS A 625 3.68 -17.22 37.14
CA LYS A 625 4.02 -15.87 36.64
C LYS A 625 5.04 -15.20 37.57
N GLY A 626 6.11 -14.67 36.99
CA GLY A 626 7.21 -14.02 37.71
C GLY A 626 8.36 -14.94 38.13
N HIS A 627 8.23 -16.27 37.96
CA HIS A 627 9.40 -17.15 38.08
C HIS A 627 10.32 -16.97 36.89
N SER A 628 11.61 -17.03 37.18
CA SER A 628 12.65 -17.07 36.17
C SER A 628 13.50 -18.32 36.37
N PHE A 629 13.86 -19.00 35.30
CA PHE A 629 14.75 -20.14 35.33
C PHE A 629 15.87 -19.97 34.31
N GLU A 630 16.92 -20.74 34.50
CA GLU A 630 18.07 -20.78 33.61
C GLU A 630 17.84 -21.84 32.54
N VAL A 631 18.22 -21.50 31.31
CA VAL A 631 18.24 -22.41 30.17
C VAL A 631 19.69 -22.49 29.72
N THR A 632 20.21 -23.70 29.55
CA THR A 632 21.54 -23.91 28.98
C THR A 632 21.44 -24.63 27.65
N ALA A 633 22.29 -24.24 26.69
CA ALA A 633 22.33 -24.84 25.36
C ALA A 633 23.76 -25.15 24.97
N LYS A 634 24.01 -26.38 24.57
CA LYS A 634 25.27 -26.87 24.04
C LYS A 634 25.20 -26.88 22.51
N ILE A 635 26.09 -26.14 21.86
CA ILE A 635 26.00 -25.83 20.43
C ILE A 635 27.33 -26.13 19.76
N ASP A 636 27.29 -26.84 18.64
CA ASP A 636 28.41 -26.98 17.71
C ASP A 636 28.33 -25.86 16.66
N LEU A 637 29.31 -24.95 16.67
CA LEU A 637 29.38 -23.84 15.71
C LEU A 637 30.17 -24.19 14.44
N ALA A 638 30.68 -25.42 14.32
CA ALA A 638 31.53 -25.85 13.21
C ALA A 638 32.71 -24.87 13.00
N ASP A 639 32.82 -24.26 11.82
CA ASP A 639 33.88 -23.30 11.49
C ASP A 639 33.55 -21.84 11.90
N LEU A 640 32.46 -21.62 12.64
CA LEU A 640 32.03 -20.29 13.09
C LEU A 640 32.52 -19.98 14.52
N SER A 641 32.70 -18.71 14.81
CA SER A 641 32.99 -18.20 16.15
C SER A 641 31.70 -17.76 16.85
N ALA A 642 31.77 -17.58 18.17
CA ALA A 642 30.65 -17.05 18.94
C ALA A 642 30.20 -15.65 18.49
N ASP A 643 31.11 -14.84 17.93
CA ASP A 643 30.78 -13.51 17.40
C ASP A 643 30.02 -13.55 16.07
N ASP A 644 30.05 -14.68 15.35
CA ASP A 644 29.36 -14.85 14.08
C ASP A 644 27.87 -15.21 14.24
N VAL A 645 27.44 -15.49 15.48
CA VAL A 645 26.10 -15.99 15.78
C VAL A 645 25.50 -15.29 16.98
N LYS A 646 24.18 -15.29 17.05
CA LYS A 646 23.42 -14.93 18.25
C LYS A 646 22.59 -16.13 18.64
N VAL A 647 22.73 -16.54 19.89
CA VAL A 647 21.94 -17.62 20.48
C VAL A 647 20.84 -16.99 21.32
N GLU A 648 19.61 -17.36 21.04
CA GLU A 648 18.43 -16.81 21.72
C GLU A 648 17.63 -17.92 22.38
N CYS A 649 17.22 -17.67 23.62
CA CYS A 649 16.15 -18.43 24.24
C CYS A 649 14.83 -17.71 23.93
N CYS A 650 13.91 -18.45 23.31
CA CYS A 650 12.63 -17.95 22.84
C CYS A 650 11.50 -18.56 23.63
N HIS A 651 10.51 -17.75 23.99
CA HIS A 651 9.37 -18.23 24.75
C HIS A 651 8.12 -17.37 24.56
N GLY A 652 6.95 -17.96 24.77
CA GLY A 652 5.70 -17.25 24.56
C GLY A 652 4.48 -18.14 24.47
N ILE A 653 3.34 -17.54 24.23
CA ILE A 653 2.06 -18.25 24.09
C ILE A 653 2.04 -18.95 22.73
N LEU A 654 1.63 -20.22 22.72
CA LEU A 654 1.42 -21.01 21.53
C LEU A 654 -0.04 -20.98 21.08
N ASN A 655 -0.28 -21.04 19.77
CA ASN A 655 -1.60 -21.29 19.19
C ASN A 655 -1.91 -22.80 19.18
N ALA A 656 -3.04 -23.17 18.58
CA ALA A 656 -3.47 -24.57 18.45
C ALA A 656 -2.50 -25.43 17.61
N ASP A 657 -1.71 -24.80 16.73
CA ASP A 657 -0.73 -25.44 15.85
C ASP A 657 0.68 -25.49 16.49
N ASN A 658 0.80 -25.17 17.78
CA ASN A 658 2.08 -25.05 18.52
C ASN A 658 3.04 -23.98 17.96
N GLU A 659 2.52 -22.98 17.26
CA GLU A 659 3.30 -21.82 16.80
C GLU A 659 3.19 -20.66 17.79
N PHE A 660 4.26 -19.89 17.93
CA PHE A 660 4.24 -18.71 18.79
C PHE A 660 3.32 -17.61 18.24
N VAL A 661 2.33 -17.21 19.05
CA VAL A 661 1.50 -16.02 18.80
C VAL A 661 2.32 -14.75 19.06
N HIS A 662 3.15 -14.78 20.11
CA HIS A 662 4.09 -13.72 20.44
C HIS A 662 5.37 -14.35 21.00
N VAL A 663 6.52 -14.05 20.40
CA VAL A 663 7.82 -14.55 20.84
C VAL A 663 8.53 -13.49 21.68
N ASN A 664 8.83 -13.80 22.93
CA ASN A 664 9.83 -13.07 23.71
C ASN A 664 11.20 -13.73 23.49
N ARG A 665 12.25 -12.91 23.49
CA ARG A 665 13.60 -13.33 23.13
C ARG A 665 14.58 -12.81 24.16
N GLU A 666 15.37 -13.71 24.72
CA GLU A 666 16.49 -13.37 25.58
C GLU A 666 17.77 -13.87 24.94
N THR A 667 18.76 -12.98 24.77
CA THR A 667 20.07 -13.36 24.24
C THR A 667 20.82 -14.16 25.28
N MET A 668 21.24 -15.37 24.92
CA MET A 668 22.02 -16.24 25.78
C MET A 668 23.48 -15.81 25.77
N ARG A 669 24.15 -15.91 26.92
CA ARG A 669 25.57 -15.56 27.09
C ARG A 669 26.42 -16.80 26.95
N LEU A 670 27.52 -16.70 26.22
CA LEU A 670 28.53 -17.75 26.18
C LEU A 670 29.17 -17.88 27.58
N ILE A 671 29.18 -19.09 28.13
CA ILE A 671 29.79 -19.39 29.43
C ILE A 671 31.03 -20.26 29.31
N GLU A 672 31.09 -21.14 28.30
CA GLU A 672 32.20 -22.07 28.13
C GLU A 672 32.41 -22.40 26.65
N THR A 673 33.65 -22.70 26.26
CA THR A 673 34.02 -23.12 24.89
C THR A 673 35.06 -24.23 24.97
N HIS A 674 34.78 -25.32 24.25
CA HIS A 674 35.64 -26.49 24.11
C HIS A 674 35.67 -26.89 22.63
N ASP A 675 36.79 -26.62 21.95
CA ASP A 675 36.92 -26.79 20.50
C ASP A 675 35.80 -26.04 19.75
N ASN A 676 34.97 -26.75 18.97
CA ASN A 676 33.83 -26.19 18.23
C ASN A 676 32.53 -26.18 19.05
N ILE A 677 32.56 -26.71 20.28
CA ILE A 677 31.40 -26.81 21.16
C ILE A 677 31.38 -25.63 22.12
N HIS A 678 30.27 -24.89 22.09
CA HIS A 678 30.04 -23.70 22.89
C HIS A 678 28.83 -23.92 23.80
N ILE A 679 28.95 -23.56 25.06
CA ILE A 679 27.86 -23.62 26.03
C ILE A 679 27.35 -22.22 26.29
N TYR A 680 26.05 -22.02 26.05
CA TYR A 680 25.35 -20.77 26.26
C TYR A 680 24.37 -20.89 27.42
N GLN A 681 24.22 -19.81 28.18
CA GLN A 681 23.28 -19.71 29.29
C GLN A 681 22.37 -18.50 29.10
N GLY A 682 21.06 -18.74 29.15
CA GLY A 682 20.02 -17.72 29.14
C GLY A 682 19.24 -17.76 30.44
N ARG A 683 18.58 -16.64 30.75
CA ARG A 683 17.52 -16.59 31.75
C ARG A 683 16.21 -16.41 31.00
N LEU A 684 15.12 -16.88 31.58
CA LEU A 684 13.80 -16.78 30.96
C LEU A 684 12.79 -16.44 32.04
N ALA A 685 12.02 -15.36 31.85
CA ALA A 685 10.94 -14.99 32.77
C ALA A 685 9.55 -15.26 32.19
N ILE A 686 8.72 -15.99 32.94
CA ILE A 686 7.32 -16.23 32.53
C ILE A 686 6.46 -15.02 32.92
N THR A 687 5.99 -14.30 31.90
CA THR A 687 5.27 -13.03 32.08
C THR A 687 3.75 -13.18 31.96
N ARG A 688 3.24 -14.28 31.40
CA ARG A 688 1.81 -14.55 31.18
C ARG A 688 1.49 -16.03 31.40
N GLY A 689 0.26 -16.33 31.82
CA GLY A 689 -0.26 -17.69 31.89
C GLY A 689 -0.93 -18.11 30.58
N GLY A 690 -0.96 -19.42 30.30
CA GLY A 690 -1.51 -20.01 29.07
C GLY A 690 -0.67 -21.21 28.59
N HIS A 691 -1.02 -21.80 27.45
CA HIS A 691 -0.18 -22.78 26.78
C HIS A 691 1.10 -22.09 26.30
N TYR A 692 2.22 -22.39 26.96
CA TYR A 692 3.45 -21.62 26.84
C TYR A 692 4.56 -22.50 26.28
N GLY A 693 5.15 -22.07 25.17
CA GLY A 693 6.28 -22.74 24.53
C GLY A 693 7.59 -22.10 24.98
N MET A 694 8.65 -22.91 24.98
CA MET A 694 10.03 -22.45 25.11
C MET A 694 10.93 -23.25 24.17
N SER A 695 11.89 -22.59 23.53
CA SER A 695 12.89 -23.22 22.68
C SER A 695 14.15 -22.37 22.62
N VAL A 696 15.23 -22.92 22.07
CA VAL A 696 16.47 -22.18 21.79
C VAL A 696 16.68 -22.15 20.29
N ARG A 697 17.19 -21.04 19.79
CA ARG A 697 17.55 -20.89 18.38
C ARG A 697 18.90 -20.22 18.19
N ILE A 698 19.48 -20.44 17.02
CA ILE A 698 20.72 -19.81 16.56
C ILE A 698 20.43 -19.09 15.25
N LEU A 699 20.84 -17.82 15.18
CA LEU A 699 20.82 -17.00 13.98
C LEU A 699 22.22 -16.41 13.72
N PRO A 700 22.61 -16.15 12.46
CA PRO A 700 23.85 -15.44 12.19
C PRO A 700 23.77 -14.02 12.76
N HIS A 701 24.89 -13.53 13.25
CA HIS A 701 25.00 -12.18 13.79
C HIS A 701 26.26 -11.49 13.28
N HIS A 702 26.10 -10.21 12.98
CA HIS A 702 27.19 -9.29 12.73
C HIS A 702 26.75 -7.88 13.18
N PRO A 703 27.55 -7.14 13.96
CA PRO A 703 27.13 -5.86 14.56
C PRO A 703 26.65 -4.81 13.55
N ALA A 704 27.18 -4.87 12.33
CA ALA A 704 26.86 -3.94 11.24
C ALA A 704 25.67 -4.37 10.35
N LEU A 705 24.95 -5.46 10.69
CA LEU A 705 23.76 -5.85 9.92
C LEU A 705 22.62 -4.85 10.14
N PRO A 706 21.94 -4.40 9.06
CA PRO A 706 20.79 -3.50 9.18
C PRO A 706 19.57 -4.13 9.86
N ILE A 707 19.44 -5.47 9.78
CA ILE A 707 18.33 -6.23 10.36
C ILE A 707 18.86 -7.53 10.99
N ASP A 708 18.16 -8.02 12.00
CA ASP A 708 18.54 -9.23 12.75
C ASP A 708 18.40 -10.53 11.93
N PHE A 709 17.50 -10.57 10.95
CA PHE A 709 17.13 -11.81 10.27
C PHE A 709 17.63 -11.89 8.83
N ILE A 710 18.28 -13.00 8.50
CA ILE A 710 18.70 -13.33 7.14
C ILE A 710 17.84 -14.49 6.64
N PRO A 711 17.11 -14.33 5.52
CA PRO A 711 16.42 -15.41 4.81
C PRO A 711 17.20 -16.73 4.73
N GLY A 712 16.64 -17.82 5.27
CA GLY A 712 17.22 -19.17 5.19
C GLY A 712 18.30 -19.50 6.23
N TYR A 713 18.58 -18.61 7.20
CA TYR A 713 19.59 -18.82 8.23
C TYR A 713 19.01 -18.69 9.64
N LEU A 714 18.23 -19.69 10.04
CA LEU A 714 17.74 -19.84 11.41
C LEU A 714 17.66 -21.32 11.75
N LYS A 715 18.20 -21.72 12.91
CA LYS A 715 18.12 -23.10 13.40
C LYS A 715 17.45 -23.11 14.76
N TRP A 716 16.39 -23.90 14.88
CA TRP A 716 15.71 -24.17 16.13
C TRP A 716 16.24 -25.46 16.75
N PHE A 717 16.11 -25.56 18.07
CA PHE A 717 16.23 -26.85 18.75
C PHE A 717 15.01 -27.69 18.40
N GLU A 718 15.25 -28.85 17.79
CA GLU A 718 14.22 -29.81 17.35
C GLU A 718 13.64 -30.63 18.51
#